data_AF-A0A7M2WRB3-F1
#
_entry.id   AF-A0A7M2WRB3-F1
#
_cell.length_a   1.000
_cell.length_b   1.000
_cell.length_c   1.000
_cell.angle_alpha   90.00
_cell.angle_beta   90.00
_cell.angle_gamma   90.00
#
_symmetry.space_group_name_H-M   'P 1'
#
loop_
_entity.id
_entity.type
_entity.pdbx_description
1 polymer ?
#
loop_
_entity_poly.entity_id
_entity_poly.type
_entity_poly.pdbx_seq_one_letter_code
_entity_poly.pdbx_strand_id
1 'polypeptide(L)'
;MRFLWAGLFVLSLTSGALAQANGYVRELGFDGNYRPDCWTPLYVHLESTISEPAEYQIQIHQQDLDQDTVVYTRTITLGPQARDNVWVYFQPQPTNDGLPGGTSATPLGDVLKVHLYDKAGKKHIAKLPIQSTVKANSLDTGGSGLGGERAVKVVLVVRETGNYHAQEFANAHGVIEDVLFIPVRLDQTGLPDHALGYQMVDAILWLDGKLNTIRNTPSFGALQQWIRQGGNFAICHQSDRSQLEALIAADMLPVVGKVSPAADAAWAIQLRQKSDLDHILEVLQDTSLALKFNDAAWKAVIKASPSFELAYAQARPDAMVDAWISWNKQGEKEDKTPFIARRAYGMGSVTWVAQELGSGLLNEAPDPTDIPPPIAGTTKPSRPRRTLLTNGWPRLWDKVFGWRNQTRTNGEMEDLKAQNQGPAREAIYQLAANQYPRGGGVDIGKAMIDRATEHGARSTAYVFLVVLFFIIYWVIAGPGSYLYLANKKKKGLSWTVFGASALAATLLTVVLVKVLLRGGAEARHVTLVRLSPDAKAADGSPRFAASMHTRMGLYIPRDGEQTVSVSDPGPERTASVSPYAVHPQWLKDDTDAGFTDTAKYFVDTDPILSGKAASVGFPYRSTLKKIEARWAGSIAEGITGNAAMTPGGISGTLTNKLGRDLSNVYLAFSSGWVDAGERRSSTNDLILFIPNWKNGATIDLGVEASKAKPVIGINGASPGSGTSNVYDRLMPATTDGWSKYLLGDFSGTFGGEVYDKGQSGILRTFPLMGLVDRVGPFRRAQGNDDTRPEPIRRGGREFNVSQLVASGRLIVMAQALDAPVPLPMQVNGGGFESRGTTYYQVSLPLDRSALKPVPQTQPTSQPTTKGVGSTQ
;
A
#
# COMPACT_ATOMS: atom_id res chain seq x y z
N MET A 1 -17.35 70.37 18.85
CA MET A 1 -16.31 70.10 17.84
C MET A 1 -15.19 69.17 18.31
N ARG A 2 -14.65 69.26 19.54
CA ARG A 2 -13.55 68.38 20.00
C ARG A 2 -13.89 66.87 20.07
N PHE A 3 -15.13 66.50 20.40
CA PHE A 3 -15.58 65.10 20.39
C PHE A 3 -15.74 64.50 18.98
N LEU A 4 -15.97 65.33 17.95
CA LEU A 4 -16.15 64.88 16.57
C LEU A 4 -14.79 64.55 15.93
N TRP A 5 -13.74 65.31 16.27
CA TRP A 5 -12.37 65.02 15.87
C TRP A 5 -11.77 63.82 16.61
N ALA A 6 -12.07 63.64 17.91
CA ALA A 6 -11.68 62.44 18.63
C ALA A 6 -12.37 61.18 18.08
N GLY A 7 -13.65 61.27 17.69
CA GLY A 7 -14.36 60.20 16.99
C GLY A 7 -13.77 59.87 15.62
N LEU A 8 -13.40 60.89 14.83
CA LEU A 8 -12.74 60.70 13.52
C LEU A 8 -11.33 60.11 13.65
N PHE A 9 -10.58 60.46 14.70
CA PHE A 9 -9.23 59.94 14.95
C PHE A 9 -9.26 58.48 15.47
N VAL A 10 -10.30 58.09 16.20
CA VAL A 10 -10.52 56.70 16.60
C VAL A 10 -11.05 55.85 15.42
N LEU A 11 -11.82 56.46 14.50
CA LEU A 11 -12.23 55.82 13.23
C LEU A 11 -11.08 55.69 12.22
N SER A 12 -10.10 56.61 12.21
CA SER A 12 -8.92 56.49 11.34
C SER A 12 -7.87 55.50 11.86
N LEU A 13 -7.83 55.24 13.18
CA LEU A 13 -6.94 54.23 13.79
C LEU A 13 -7.48 52.80 13.75
N THR A 14 -8.74 52.58 13.35
CA THR A 14 -9.38 51.25 13.30
C THR A 14 -9.38 50.61 11.92
N SER A 15 -8.81 51.27 10.90
CA SER A 15 -8.83 50.80 9.51
C SER A 15 -7.51 50.17 9.05
N GLY A 16 -6.58 49.92 9.97
CA GLY A 16 -5.45 49.02 9.73
C GLY A 16 -5.95 47.58 9.69
N ALA A 17 -6.78 47.24 8.69
CA ALA A 17 -6.99 45.86 8.29
C ALA A 17 -5.61 45.34 7.88
N LEU A 18 -4.88 44.79 8.85
CA LEU A 18 -3.58 44.18 8.61
C LEU A 18 -3.80 43.16 7.50
N ALA A 19 -3.14 43.40 6.37
CA ALA A 19 -3.09 42.43 5.29
C ALA A 19 -2.76 41.06 5.89
N GLN A 20 -3.63 40.09 5.67
CA GLN A 20 -3.57 38.75 6.23
C GLN A 20 -3.68 37.73 5.10
N ALA A 21 -2.96 36.61 5.27
CA ALA A 21 -3.18 35.44 4.43
C ALA A 21 -4.51 34.78 4.81
N ASN A 22 -5.29 34.39 3.80
CA ASN A 22 -6.53 33.64 3.96
C ASN A 22 -6.50 32.42 3.02
N GLY A 23 -7.55 31.60 3.07
CA GLY A 23 -7.62 30.41 2.23
C GLY A 23 -8.76 29.47 2.63
N TYR A 24 -8.76 28.29 2.05
CA TYR A 24 -9.74 27.23 2.32
C TYR A 24 -9.18 25.85 1.94
N VAL A 25 -9.80 24.80 2.47
CA VAL A 25 -9.49 23.42 2.08
C VAL A 25 -10.27 23.08 0.82
N ARG A 26 -9.55 22.77 -0.26
CA ARG A 26 -10.10 22.48 -1.58
C ARG A 26 -10.41 21.01 -1.76
N GLU A 27 -9.56 20.12 -1.24
CA GLU A 27 -9.73 18.66 -1.39
C GLU A 27 -9.18 17.90 -0.18
N LEU A 28 -9.80 16.76 0.11
CA LEU A 28 -9.33 15.78 1.09
C LEU A 28 -9.11 14.45 0.38
N GLY A 29 -7.94 13.84 0.60
CA GLY A 29 -7.56 12.62 -0.10
C GLY A 29 -7.52 12.83 -1.61
N PHE A 30 -8.02 11.84 -2.36
CA PHE A 30 -8.21 11.95 -3.81
C PHE A 30 -9.69 11.78 -4.13
N ASP A 31 -10.32 12.81 -4.68
CA ASP A 31 -11.77 12.89 -4.94
C ASP A 31 -12.61 12.61 -3.68
N GLY A 32 -12.14 13.09 -2.53
CA GLY A 32 -12.77 12.88 -1.22
C GLY A 32 -12.53 11.49 -0.62
N ASN A 33 -11.82 10.58 -1.29
CA ASN A 33 -11.57 9.23 -0.80
C ASN A 33 -10.34 9.19 0.10
N TYR A 34 -10.42 8.45 1.20
CA TYR A 34 -9.31 8.26 2.14
C TYR A 34 -9.32 6.86 2.78
N ARG A 35 -8.22 6.50 3.45
CA ARG A 35 -8.15 5.30 4.30
C ARG A 35 -7.84 5.70 5.74
N PRO A 36 -8.59 5.19 6.74
CA PRO A 36 -8.43 5.62 8.13
C PRO A 36 -7.01 5.41 8.70
N ASP A 37 -6.34 4.33 8.30
CA ASP A 37 -5.02 3.90 8.76
C ASP A 37 -3.86 4.45 7.90
N CYS A 38 -4.15 5.42 7.01
CA CYS A 38 -3.17 6.01 6.10
C CYS A 38 -3.00 7.51 6.30
N TRP A 39 -1.79 7.98 6.03
CA TRP A 39 -1.55 9.40 5.76
C TRP A 39 -2.44 9.83 4.61
N THR A 40 -3.23 10.88 4.87
CA THR A 40 -4.22 11.45 3.96
C THR A 40 -3.74 12.84 3.55
N PRO A 41 -3.57 13.11 2.25
CA PRO A 41 -3.25 14.43 1.76
C PRO A 41 -4.48 15.35 1.85
N LEU A 42 -4.25 16.63 2.11
CA LEU A 42 -5.26 17.68 2.10
C LEU A 42 -4.72 18.80 1.20
N TYR A 43 -5.51 19.20 0.19
CA TYR A 43 -5.12 20.25 -0.74
C TYR A 43 -5.68 21.59 -0.29
N VAL A 44 -4.82 22.53 0.05
CA VAL A 44 -5.19 23.82 0.64
C VAL A 44 -4.90 24.94 -0.35
N HIS A 45 -5.91 25.76 -0.63
CA HIS A 45 -5.75 26.98 -1.41
C HIS A 45 -5.49 28.15 -0.48
N LEU A 46 -4.47 28.95 -0.78
CA LEU A 46 -4.07 30.10 0.02
C LEU A 46 -3.93 31.34 -0.86
N GLU A 47 -4.38 32.47 -0.32
CA GLU A 47 -4.15 33.78 -0.93
C GLU A 47 -3.46 34.70 0.09
N SER A 48 -2.36 35.29 -0.34
CA SER A 48 -1.61 36.28 0.43
C SER A 48 -2.06 37.68 0.01
N THR A 49 -2.42 38.53 0.97
CA THR A 49 -2.69 39.95 0.71
C THR A 49 -1.55 40.86 1.15
N ILE A 50 -0.44 40.29 1.62
CA ILE A 50 0.74 41.05 2.07
C ILE A 50 1.67 41.39 0.90
N SER A 51 2.42 42.48 1.05
CA SER A 51 3.34 43.01 0.03
C SER A 51 4.73 42.37 0.05
N GLU A 52 5.05 41.60 1.09
CA GLU A 52 6.33 40.90 1.26
C GLU A 52 6.08 39.40 1.43
N PRO A 53 7.03 38.52 1.05
CA PRO A 53 6.93 37.11 1.37
C PRO A 53 6.85 36.88 2.90
N ALA A 54 6.01 35.95 3.35
CA ALA A 54 5.96 35.54 4.75
C ALA A 54 5.82 34.04 4.91
N GLU A 55 6.34 33.54 6.03
CA GLU A 55 6.21 32.15 6.44
C GLU A 55 5.01 31.97 7.37
N TYR A 56 4.25 30.91 7.12
CA TYR A 56 3.08 30.51 7.89
C TYR A 56 3.17 29.04 8.28
N GLN A 57 2.35 28.64 9.24
CA GLN A 57 2.17 27.24 9.61
C GLN A 57 0.70 26.84 9.44
N ILE A 58 0.45 25.84 8.62
CA ILE A 58 -0.85 25.18 8.57
C ILE A 58 -0.91 24.15 9.70
N GLN A 59 -1.99 24.17 10.48
CA GLN A 59 -2.23 23.24 11.58
C GLN A 59 -3.56 22.50 11.37
N ILE A 60 -3.55 21.17 11.49
CA ILE A 60 -4.73 20.30 11.44
C ILE A 60 -4.91 19.68 12.83
N HIS A 61 -6.05 19.94 13.48
CA HIS A 61 -6.33 19.52 14.85
C HIS A 61 -7.37 18.39 14.85
N GLN A 62 -7.07 17.29 15.55
CA GLN A 62 -7.95 16.12 15.73
C GLN A 62 -7.78 15.53 17.13
N GLN A 63 -8.76 14.75 17.59
CA GLN A 63 -8.67 13.97 18.83
C GLN A 63 -8.19 12.54 18.54
N ASP A 64 -7.14 12.10 19.22
CA ASP A 64 -6.63 10.74 19.15
C ASP A 64 -7.42 9.76 20.04
N LEU A 65 -6.97 8.50 20.09
CA LEU A 65 -7.59 7.43 20.90
C LEU A 65 -7.66 7.75 22.40
N ASP A 66 -6.74 8.55 22.91
CA ASP A 66 -6.66 8.93 24.32
C ASP A 66 -7.45 10.22 24.60
N GLN A 67 -8.18 10.74 23.60
CA GLN A 67 -8.87 12.04 23.59
C GLN A 67 -7.93 13.26 23.60
N ASP A 68 -6.62 13.05 23.41
CA ASP A 68 -5.66 14.15 23.29
C ASP A 68 -5.80 14.82 21.91
N THR A 69 -5.54 16.13 21.85
CA THR A 69 -5.53 16.89 20.60
C THR A 69 -4.18 16.75 19.91
N VAL A 70 -4.12 15.92 18.87
CA VAL A 70 -2.99 15.88 17.94
C VAL A 70 -3.09 17.06 16.96
N VAL A 71 -1.98 17.76 16.76
CA VAL A 71 -1.85 18.83 15.78
C VAL A 71 -0.79 18.51 14.74
N TYR A 72 -1.22 18.19 13.54
CA TYR A 72 -0.32 18.02 12.40
C TYR A 72 0.06 19.39 11.86
N THR A 73 1.36 19.63 11.66
CA THR A 73 1.88 20.92 11.23
C THR A 73 2.66 20.82 9.93
N ARG A 74 2.54 21.87 9.11
CA ARG A 74 3.41 22.10 7.95
C ARG A 74 3.74 23.58 7.84
N THR A 75 5.03 23.90 7.72
CA THR A 75 5.50 25.27 7.47
C THR A 75 5.50 25.54 5.96
N ILE A 76 5.05 26.72 5.57
CA ILE A 76 4.95 27.15 4.18
C ILE A 76 5.47 28.58 4.02
N THR A 77 5.88 28.94 2.81
CA THR A 77 6.27 30.31 2.46
C THR A 77 5.33 30.81 1.39
N LEU A 78 4.58 31.88 1.66
CA LEU A 78 3.73 32.53 0.68
C LEU A 78 4.43 33.78 0.14
N GLY A 79 4.44 33.91 -1.20
CA GLY A 79 4.92 35.12 -1.86
C GLY A 79 3.99 36.34 -1.66
N PRO A 80 4.46 37.54 -2.02
CA PRO A 80 3.66 38.76 -1.94
C PRO A 80 2.53 38.71 -2.97
N GLN A 81 1.30 38.99 -2.55
CA GLN A 81 0.10 38.87 -3.40
C GLN A 81 -0.06 37.51 -4.10
N ALA A 82 0.60 36.46 -3.59
CA ALA A 82 0.62 35.16 -4.24
C ALA A 82 -0.67 34.41 -3.96
N ARG A 83 -1.11 33.66 -4.97
CA ARG A 83 -2.06 32.56 -4.82
C ARG A 83 -1.30 31.27 -4.96
N ASP A 84 -1.37 30.42 -3.96
CA ASP A 84 -0.66 29.15 -3.96
C ASP A 84 -1.57 28.02 -3.52
N ASN A 85 -1.25 26.80 -3.98
CA ASN A 85 -1.91 25.60 -3.51
C ASN A 85 -0.88 24.69 -2.89
N VAL A 86 -1.13 24.29 -1.65
CA VAL A 86 -0.17 23.52 -0.86
C VAL A 86 -0.83 22.24 -0.37
N TRP A 87 -0.10 21.14 -0.48
CA TRP A 87 -0.49 19.88 0.15
C TRP A 87 -0.19 19.95 1.65
N VAL A 88 -1.01 19.36 2.50
CA VAL A 88 -0.65 19.08 3.89
C VAL A 88 -1.09 17.67 4.22
N TYR A 89 -0.46 17.05 5.21
CA TYR A 89 -0.64 15.63 5.49
C TYR A 89 -1.11 15.44 6.92
N PHE A 90 -1.99 14.47 7.14
CA PHE A 90 -2.42 14.07 8.48
C PHE A 90 -2.83 12.60 8.47
N GLN A 91 -3.02 11.99 9.63
CA GLN A 91 -3.64 10.66 9.73
C GLN A 91 -5.02 10.79 10.37
N PRO A 92 -6.09 10.37 9.68
CA PRO A 92 -7.43 10.34 10.23
C PRO A 92 -7.44 9.57 11.56
N GLN A 93 -7.82 10.24 12.65
CA GLN A 93 -7.97 9.56 13.93
C GLN A 93 -9.25 8.73 13.94
N PRO A 94 -9.23 7.54 14.57
CA PRO A 94 -10.33 6.59 14.46
C PRO A 94 -11.48 6.82 15.46
N THR A 95 -11.44 7.93 16.19
CA THR A 95 -12.50 8.33 17.11
C THR A 95 -13.82 8.53 16.33
N ASN A 96 -14.95 8.16 16.94
CA ASN A 96 -16.29 8.32 16.38
C ASN A 96 -16.47 7.69 14.97
N ASP A 97 -16.00 6.45 14.79
CA ASP A 97 -16.01 5.72 13.50
C ASP A 97 -15.12 6.34 12.39
N GLY A 98 -14.26 7.30 12.71
CA GLY A 98 -13.37 7.99 11.77
C GLY A 98 -13.90 9.36 11.32
N LEU A 99 -13.48 9.84 10.14
CA LEU A 99 -14.00 11.11 9.62
C LEU A 99 -15.45 10.94 9.16
N PRO A 100 -16.33 11.91 9.46
CA PRO A 100 -17.74 11.83 9.08
C PRO A 100 -17.88 11.79 7.56
N GLY A 101 -18.51 10.73 7.05
CA GLY A 101 -18.81 10.59 5.62
C GLY A 101 -19.93 11.50 5.14
N GLY A 102 -20.19 11.51 3.83
CA GLY A 102 -21.20 12.38 3.20
C GLY A 102 -22.65 12.18 3.68
N THR A 103 -22.93 11.10 4.42
CA THR A 103 -24.23 10.80 5.03
C THR A 103 -24.27 11.10 6.52
N SER A 104 -23.16 11.51 7.14
CA SER A 104 -23.10 11.83 8.57
C SER A 104 -23.83 13.13 8.87
N ALA A 105 -24.52 13.18 10.01
CA ALA A 105 -25.14 14.40 10.51
C ALA A 105 -24.11 15.43 10.99
N THR A 106 -22.92 14.97 11.39
CA THR A 106 -21.83 15.83 11.87
C THR A 106 -21.05 16.40 10.68
N PRO A 107 -20.99 17.73 10.52
CA PRO A 107 -20.16 18.36 9.50
C PRO A 107 -18.68 18.00 9.64
N LEU A 108 -18.01 17.71 8.52
CA LEU A 108 -16.57 17.42 8.50
C LEU A 108 -15.71 18.52 9.15
N GLY A 109 -16.11 19.80 9.00
CA GLY A 109 -15.41 20.94 9.60
C GLY A 109 -15.51 21.05 11.12
N ASP A 110 -16.36 20.25 11.77
CA ASP A 110 -16.46 20.20 13.24
C ASP A 110 -15.48 19.19 13.84
N VAL A 111 -15.21 18.10 13.10
CA VAL A 111 -14.25 17.05 13.48
C VAL A 111 -12.84 17.40 13.02
N LEU A 112 -12.68 17.90 11.80
CA LEU A 112 -11.39 18.24 11.19
C LEU A 112 -11.20 19.75 11.16
N LYS A 113 -10.43 20.28 12.11
CA LYS A 113 -10.21 21.72 12.25
C LYS A 113 -8.88 22.12 11.60
N VAL A 114 -8.96 22.93 10.54
CA VAL A 114 -7.80 23.40 9.79
C VAL A 114 -7.61 24.91 9.99
N HIS A 115 -6.40 25.29 10.40
CA HIS A 115 -6.07 26.65 10.80
C HIS A 115 -4.74 27.09 10.20
N LEU A 116 -4.64 28.38 9.90
CA LEU A 116 -3.40 29.05 9.52
C LEU A 116 -2.87 29.84 10.72
N TYR A 117 -1.61 29.63 11.05
CA TYR A 117 -0.87 30.32 12.10
C TYR A 117 0.35 31.04 11.54
N ASP A 118 0.93 31.93 12.33
CA ASP A 118 2.28 32.45 12.06
C ASP A 118 3.34 31.32 12.05
N LYS A 119 4.55 31.63 11.56
CA LYS A 119 5.70 30.69 11.56
C LYS A 119 5.94 30.02 12.92
N ALA A 120 5.70 30.73 14.03
CA ALA A 120 5.91 30.21 15.38
C ALA A 120 4.77 29.29 15.87
N GLY A 121 3.67 29.17 15.11
CA GLY A 121 2.49 28.40 15.50
C GLY A 121 1.71 29.00 16.68
N LYS A 122 1.97 30.27 17.03
CA LYS A 122 1.45 30.94 18.24
C LYS A 122 0.27 31.84 17.93
N LYS A 123 0.38 32.66 16.88
CA LYS A 123 -0.67 33.61 16.50
C LYS A 123 -1.59 32.97 15.47
N HIS A 124 -2.86 32.77 15.82
CA HIS A 124 -3.89 32.36 14.87
C HIS A 124 -4.11 33.48 13.85
N ILE A 125 -4.03 33.13 12.56
CA ILE A 125 -4.21 34.07 11.45
C ILE A 125 -5.60 33.89 10.84
N ALA A 126 -5.95 32.67 10.43
CA ALA A 126 -7.22 32.37 9.79
C ALA A 126 -7.70 30.94 10.08
N LYS A 127 -9.01 30.72 10.14
CA LYS A 127 -9.59 29.37 10.01
C LYS A 127 -9.72 29.08 8.52
N LEU A 128 -9.28 27.92 8.08
CA LEU A 128 -9.38 27.49 6.67
C LEU A 128 -10.63 26.61 6.55
N PRO A 129 -11.78 27.15 6.08
CA PRO A 129 -13.00 26.38 6.01
C PRO A 129 -12.85 25.21 5.05
N ILE A 130 -13.46 24.08 5.42
CA ILE A 130 -13.63 22.94 4.52
C ILE A 130 -14.84 23.22 3.64
N GLN A 131 -14.65 23.25 2.32
CA GLN A 131 -15.74 23.50 1.39
C GLN A 131 -16.78 22.37 1.47
N SER A 132 -18.06 22.70 1.33
CA SER A 132 -19.16 21.72 1.41
C SER A 132 -19.11 20.65 0.32
N THR A 133 -18.36 20.88 -0.75
CA THR A 133 -18.09 19.92 -1.82
C THR A 133 -17.06 18.85 -1.43
N VAL A 134 -16.25 19.11 -0.40
CA VAL A 134 -15.26 18.15 0.10
C VAL A 134 -15.98 17.06 0.88
N LYS A 135 -15.88 15.83 0.39
CA LYS A 135 -16.40 14.63 1.04
C LYS A 135 -15.25 13.88 1.71
N ALA A 136 -15.58 13.09 2.73
CA ALA A 136 -14.67 12.15 3.35
C ALA A 136 -15.22 10.73 3.22
N ASN A 137 -14.93 10.08 2.10
CA ASN A 137 -15.35 8.72 1.80
C ASN A 137 -14.26 7.75 2.29
N SER A 138 -14.51 7.08 3.42
CA SER A 138 -13.63 6.01 3.87
C SER A 138 -13.73 4.83 2.89
N LEU A 139 -12.60 4.36 2.38
CA LEU A 139 -12.55 3.24 1.45
C LEU A 139 -12.62 1.86 2.12
N ASP A 140 -12.49 1.83 3.45
CA ASP A 140 -12.46 0.61 4.25
C ASP A 140 -13.60 0.59 5.29
N THR A 141 -14.76 1.16 4.93
CA THR A 141 -15.97 1.17 5.75
C THR A 141 -16.29 -0.23 6.27
N GLY A 142 -16.84 -0.30 7.48
CA GLY A 142 -17.45 -1.54 7.94
C GLY A 142 -18.86 -1.59 7.41
N GLY A 143 -19.07 -2.22 6.24
CA GLY A 143 -20.40 -2.60 5.81
C GLY A 143 -21.15 -3.27 6.97
N SER A 144 -22.23 -2.65 7.42
CA SER A 144 -23.02 -3.07 8.59
C SER A 144 -24.03 -4.18 8.24
N GLY A 145 -23.81 -4.93 7.17
CA GLY A 145 -24.82 -5.85 6.62
C GLY A 145 -24.28 -7.17 6.10
N LEU A 146 -25.21 -8.09 5.87
CA LEU A 146 -25.00 -9.41 5.25
C LEU A 146 -24.45 -9.33 3.80
N GLY A 147 -24.40 -8.14 3.21
CA GLY A 147 -23.72 -7.90 1.94
C GLY A 147 -22.23 -7.75 2.18
N GLY A 148 -21.46 -8.79 1.86
CA GLY A 148 -20.01 -8.75 2.01
C GLY A 148 -19.37 -7.66 1.14
N GLU A 149 -18.74 -6.68 1.78
CA GLU A 149 -17.91 -5.69 1.11
C GLU A 149 -16.54 -6.28 0.80
N ARG A 150 -16.09 -6.13 -0.45
CA ARG A 150 -14.69 -6.39 -0.81
C ARG A 150 -13.85 -5.18 -0.45
N ALA A 151 -12.58 -5.42 -0.14
CA ALA A 151 -11.62 -4.33 -0.08
C ALA A 151 -11.49 -3.64 -1.46
N VAL A 152 -11.10 -2.37 -1.45
CA VAL A 152 -10.94 -1.56 -2.68
C VAL A 152 -9.46 -1.29 -2.95
N LYS A 153 -8.99 -1.38 -4.20
CA LYS A 153 -7.70 -0.88 -4.69
C LYS A 153 -7.87 0.51 -5.24
N VAL A 154 -6.96 1.41 -4.92
CA VAL A 154 -6.94 2.77 -5.47
C VAL A 154 -5.87 2.87 -6.55
N VAL A 155 -6.30 3.26 -7.75
CA VAL A 155 -5.43 3.56 -8.88
C VAL A 155 -5.57 5.05 -9.22
N LEU A 156 -4.50 5.83 -9.04
CA LEU A 156 -4.51 7.20 -9.56
C LEU A 156 -4.20 7.17 -11.06
N VAL A 157 -5.04 7.82 -11.86
CA VAL A 157 -4.89 7.90 -13.31
C VAL A 157 -4.44 9.30 -13.69
N VAL A 158 -3.15 9.48 -13.96
CA VAL A 158 -2.59 10.77 -14.37
C VAL A 158 -2.87 10.96 -15.87
N ARG A 159 -3.74 11.92 -16.19
CA ARG A 159 -4.19 12.21 -17.56
C ARG A 159 -4.45 13.69 -17.81
N GLU A 160 -4.39 14.09 -19.07
CA GLU A 160 -4.85 15.39 -19.58
C GLU A 160 -6.21 15.24 -20.25
N THR A 161 -6.30 14.34 -21.22
CA THR A 161 -7.48 14.16 -22.09
C THR A 161 -7.88 12.71 -22.29
N GLY A 162 -6.93 11.77 -22.24
CA GLY A 162 -7.12 10.36 -22.58
C GLY A 162 -8.17 9.66 -21.74
N ASN A 163 -9.06 8.91 -22.37
CA ASN A 163 -10.09 8.15 -21.66
C ASN A 163 -9.48 6.91 -21.01
N TYR A 164 -10.09 6.42 -19.93
CA TYR A 164 -9.69 5.18 -19.28
C TYR A 164 -10.93 4.33 -19.00
N HIS A 165 -10.87 3.05 -19.36
CA HIS A 165 -12.00 2.12 -19.26
C HIS A 165 -12.13 1.53 -17.85
N ALA A 166 -12.23 2.38 -16.82
CA ALA A 166 -12.41 1.92 -15.44
C ALA A 166 -13.80 1.34 -15.17
N GLN A 167 -14.82 1.79 -15.90
CA GLN A 167 -16.20 1.39 -15.66
C GLN A 167 -16.42 -0.12 -15.86
N GLU A 168 -15.59 -0.79 -16.65
CA GLU A 168 -15.68 -2.24 -16.85
C GLU A 168 -15.25 -3.06 -15.62
N PHE A 169 -14.47 -2.48 -14.70
CA PHE A 169 -14.21 -3.10 -13.40
C PHE A 169 -15.41 -3.01 -12.47
N ALA A 170 -16.36 -2.09 -12.72
CA ALA A 170 -17.56 -2.00 -11.91
C ALA A 170 -18.33 -3.31 -12.01
N ASN A 171 -18.49 -4.00 -10.88
CA ASN A 171 -19.14 -5.31 -10.80
C ASN A 171 -18.40 -6.46 -11.48
N ALA A 172 -17.09 -6.33 -11.69
CA ALA A 172 -16.32 -7.45 -12.18
C ALA A 172 -16.26 -8.61 -11.17
N HIS A 173 -16.33 -9.83 -11.70
CA HIS A 173 -16.19 -11.09 -10.97
C HIS A 173 -14.75 -11.57 -11.05
N GLY A 174 -14.34 -12.48 -10.16
CA GLY A 174 -12.98 -13.02 -10.17
C GLY A 174 -11.90 -12.00 -9.81
N VAL A 175 -12.25 -10.94 -9.10
CA VAL A 175 -11.28 -10.01 -8.48
C VAL A 175 -11.22 -10.25 -6.99
N ILE A 176 -10.04 -10.05 -6.39
CA ILE A 176 -9.84 -10.11 -4.93
C ILE A 176 -10.37 -8.84 -4.26
N GLU A 177 -10.07 -7.70 -4.87
CA GLU A 177 -10.44 -6.37 -4.40
C GLU A 177 -11.16 -5.65 -5.55
N ASP A 178 -12.16 -4.84 -5.22
CA ASP A 178 -12.73 -3.89 -6.18
C ASP A 178 -11.66 -2.86 -6.60
N VAL A 179 -11.76 -2.27 -7.78
CA VAL A 179 -10.76 -1.31 -8.28
C VAL A 179 -11.40 0.04 -8.51
N LEU A 180 -10.89 1.06 -7.81
CA LEU A 180 -11.29 2.45 -7.93
C LEU A 180 -10.20 3.21 -8.68
N PHE A 181 -10.53 3.67 -9.89
CA PHE A 181 -9.67 4.57 -10.66
C PHE A 181 -10.07 6.01 -10.37
N ILE A 182 -9.11 6.83 -9.94
CA ILE A 182 -9.32 8.24 -9.63
C ILE A 182 -8.51 9.08 -10.62
N PRO A 183 -9.15 9.88 -11.48
CA PRO A 183 -8.42 10.71 -12.44
C PRO A 183 -7.73 11.87 -11.72
N VAL A 184 -6.47 12.12 -12.07
CA VAL A 184 -5.68 13.24 -11.58
C VAL A 184 -5.19 14.05 -12.77
N ARG A 185 -5.48 15.35 -12.74
CA ARG A 185 -4.97 16.31 -13.72
C ARG A 185 -3.91 17.19 -13.07
N LEU A 186 -2.73 17.24 -13.71
CA LEU A 186 -1.58 17.96 -13.16
C LEU A 186 -1.79 19.48 -13.09
N ASP A 187 -2.67 20.03 -13.94
CA ASP A 187 -3.01 21.45 -14.00
C ASP A 187 -4.00 21.91 -12.90
N GLN A 188 -4.77 20.99 -12.32
CA GLN A 188 -5.85 21.33 -11.38
C GLN A 188 -5.48 21.04 -9.93
N THR A 189 -5.12 19.78 -9.66
CA THR A 189 -4.82 19.26 -8.32
C THR A 189 -3.33 19.05 -8.13
N GLY A 190 -2.60 18.78 -9.22
CA GLY A 190 -1.20 18.38 -9.14
C GLY A 190 -1.07 17.02 -8.46
N LEU A 191 0.16 16.68 -8.07
CA LEU A 191 0.47 15.45 -7.36
C LEU A 191 1.08 15.79 -6.00
N PRO A 192 0.85 14.98 -4.95
CA PRO A 192 1.45 15.21 -3.64
C PRO A 192 2.96 15.42 -3.75
N ASP A 193 3.45 16.40 -3.00
CA ASP A 193 4.85 16.79 -2.93
C ASP A 193 5.67 15.99 -1.90
N HIS A 194 5.05 15.00 -1.25
CA HIS A 194 5.69 14.09 -0.31
C HIS A 194 5.13 12.66 -0.43
N ALA A 195 5.98 11.66 -0.19
CA ALA A 195 5.62 10.24 -0.36
C ALA A 195 4.45 9.80 0.55
N LEU A 196 4.27 10.45 1.70
CA LEU A 196 3.16 10.20 2.63
C LEU A 196 1.79 10.39 1.97
N GLY A 197 1.66 11.34 1.04
CA GLY A 197 0.39 11.60 0.33
C GLY A 197 -0.09 10.44 -0.53
N TYR A 198 0.79 9.50 -0.87
CA TYR A 198 0.48 8.34 -1.71
C TYR A 198 0.22 7.06 -0.92
N GLN A 199 0.19 7.09 0.42
CA GLN A 199 0.08 5.85 1.19
C GLN A 199 -1.24 5.09 0.92
N MET A 200 -2.35 5.81 0.70
CA MET A 200 -3.63 5.17 0.38
C MET A 200 -3.69 4.57 -1.03
N VAL A 201 -2.72 4.90 -1.89
CA VAL A 201 -2.68 4.59 -3.32
C VAL A 201 -2.00 3.24 -3.53
N ASP A 202 -2.72 2.29 -4.14
CA ASP A 202 -2.18 0.96 -4.44
C ASP A 202 -1.38 0.96 -5.76
N ALA A 203 -1.76 1.78 -6.75
CA ALA A 203 -1.03 1.96 -7.99
C ALA A 203 -1.21 3.36 -8.62
N ILE A 204 -0.27 3.78 -9.47
CA ILE A 204 -0.39 4.98 -10.30
C ILE A 204 -0.28 4.56 -11.76
N LEU A 205 -1.26 4.95 -12.57
CA LEU A 205 -1.32 4.77 -14.01
C LEU A 205 -1.08 6.12 -14.70
N TRP A 206 0.01 6.24 -15.43
CA TRP A 206 0.36 7.42 -16.20
C TRP A 206 -0.04 7.22 -17.67
N LEU A 207 -1.08 7.93 -18.12
CA LEU A 207 -1.66 7.77 -19.47
C LEU A 207 -1.14 8.79 -20.46
N ASP A 208 -1.51 10.06 -20.33
CA ASP A 208 -1.13 11.18 -21.22
C ASP A 208 -0.70 12.45 -20.44
N GLY A 209 -0.43 12.30 -19.14
CA GLY A 209 0.05 13.39 -18.29
C GLY A 209 1.40 13.95 -18.74
N LYS A 210 1.57 15.28 -18.70
CA LYS A 210 2.83 15.94 -19.07
C LYS A 210 3.89 15.80 -17.97
N LEU A 211 4.65 14.71 -17.97
CA LEU A 211 5.64 14.43 -16.92
C LEU A 211 6.70 15.54 -16.77
N ASN A 212 7.02 16.25 -17.86
CA ASN A 212 7.97 17.35 -17.83
C ASN A 212 7.52 18.53 -16.94
N THR A 213 6.22 18.69 -16.64
CA THR A 213 5.73 19.75 -15.74
C THR A 213 6.09 19.51 -14.28
N ILE A 214 6.32 18.26 -13.88
CA ILE A 214 6.69 17.90 -12.50
C ILE A 214 8.16 17.53 -12.34
N ARG A 215 8.91 17.37 -13.43
CA ARG A 215 10.31 16.87 -13.41
C ARG A 215 11.21 17.58 -12.38
N ASN A 216 11.04 18.90 -12.23
CA ASN A 216 11.84 19.73 -11.34
C ASN A 216 11.06 20.20 -10.10
N THR A 217 9.96 19.51 -9.75
CA THR A 217 9.15 19.82 -8.56
C THR A 217 9.34 18.75 -7.49
N PRO A 218 9.07 19.07 -6.22
CA PRO A 218 9.10 18.07 -5.14
C PRO A 218 8.18 16.86 -5.39
N SER A 219 7.09 17.03 -6.15
CA SER A 219 6.15 15.94 -6.49
C SER A 219 6.82 14.80 -7.27
N PHE A 220 7.80 15.08 -8.13
CA PHE A 220 8.53 14.01 -8.83
C PHE A 220 9.45 13.23 -7.88
N GLY A 221 10.13 13.93 -6.97
CA GLY A 221 10.92 13.29 -5.91
C GLY A 221 10.05 12.42 -4.98
N ALA A 222 8.88 12.93 -4.62
CA ALA A 222 7.89 12.19 -3.84
C ALA A 222 7.37 10.94 -4.55
N LEU A 223 7.08 11.03 -5.86
CA LEU A 223 6.71 9.89 -6.69
C LEU A 223 7.82 8.84 -6.72
N GLN A 224 9.06 9.24 -6.96
CA GLN A 224 10.22 8.34 -6.94
C GLN A 224 10.37 7.63 -5.60
N GLN A 225 10.22 8.37 -4.50
CA GLN A 225 10.32 7.84 -3.16
C GLN A 225 9.19 6.85 -2.84
N TRP A 226 7.94 7.17 -3.20
CA TRP A 226 6.82 6.26 -3.06
C TRP A 226 7.05 4.94 -3.81
N ILE A 227 7.56 4.99 -5.06
CA ILE A 227 7.92 3.78 -5.81
C ILE A 227 9.02 3.01 -5.07
N ARG A 228 10.10 3.67 -4.64
CA ARG A 228 11.19 3.02 -3.89
C ARG A 228 10.72 2.35 -2.60
N GLN A 229 9.66 2.86 -1.98
CA GLN A 229 9.08 2.33 -0.74
C GLN A 229 8.07 1.19 -0.95
N GLY A 230 7.66 0.92 -2.19
CA GLY A 230 6.68 -0.13 -2.47
C GLY A 230 5.68 0.16 -3.58
N GLY A 231 5.60 1.39 -4.08
CA GLY A 231 4.60 1.80 -5.05
C GLY A 231 4.64 1.01 -6.37
N ASN A 232 3.48 0.83 -6.99
CA ASN A 232 3.35 0.23 -8.31
C ASN A 232 3.03 1.32 -9.35
N PHE A 233 4.03 1.69 -10.15
CA PHE A 233 3.91 2.73 -11.17
C PHE A 233 3.82 2.09 -12.56
N ALA A 234 2.72 2.33 -13.27
CA ALA A 234 2.55 1.92 -14.67
C ALA A 234 2.50 3.16 -15.55
N ILE A 235 3.29 3.17 -16.63
CA ILE A 235 3.30 4.25 -17.62
C ILE A 235 3.05 3.70 -19.02
N CYS A 236 2.10 4.32 -19.72
CA CYS A 236 1.89 4.10 -21.14
C CYS A 236 2.84 4.96 -21.96
N HIS A 237 3.33 4.44 -23.07
CA HIS A 237 4.20 5.18 -23.96
C HIS A 237 3.48 6.45 -24.48
N GLN A 238 4.20 7.57 -24.46
CA GLN A 238 3.73 8.87 -24.93
C GLN A 238 4.20 9.10 -26.37
N SER A 239 3.36 9.66 -27.24
CA SER A 239 3.82 10.06 -28.58
C SER A 239 4.95 11.11 -28.51
N ASP A 240 4.92 12.01 -27.53
CA ASP A 240 6.04 12.88 -27.21
C ASP A 240 7.06 12.16 -26.31
N ARG A 241 8.08 11.58 -26.94
CA ARG A 241 9.18 10.88 -26.24
C ARG A 241 9.89 11.77 -25.21
N SER A 242 9.91 13.10 -25.37
CA SER A 242 10.57 14.00 -24.42
C SER A 242 9.96 13.94 -23.01
N GLN A 243 8.70 13.51 -22.88
CA GLN A 243 8.05 13.28 -21.59
C GLN A 243 8.71 12.14 -20.79
N LEU A 244 9.44 11.24 -21.45
CA LEU A 244 10.12 10.12 -20.76
C LEU A 244 11.50 10.50 -20.21
N GLU A 245 12.02 11.70 -20.50
CA GLU A 245 13.36 12.08 -20.08
C GLU A 245 13.56 12.07 -18.57
N ALA A 246 12.57 12.51 -17.80
CA ALA A 246 12.62 12.49 -16.34
C ALA A 246 12.79 11.06 -15.80
N LEU A 247 12.09 10.09 -16.38
CA LEU A 247 12.20 8.68 -15.98
C LEU A 247 13.51 8.04 -16.42
N ILE A 248 14.03 8.42 -17.59
CA ILE A 248 15.33 7.93 -18.08
C ILE A 248 16.45 8.46 -17.20
N ALA A 249 16.44 9.75 -16.88
CA ALA A 249 17.42 10.37 -15.99
C ALA A 249 17.41 9.75 -14.59
N ALA A 250 16.23 9.29 -14.15
CA ALA A 250 16.04 8.58 -12.88
C ALA A 250 16.33 7.07 -12.92
N ASP A 251 16.76 6.52 -14.06
CA ASP A 251 16.95 5.08 -14.29
C ASP A 251 15.68 4.24 -14.00
N MET A 252 14.49 4.77 -14.22
CA MET A 252 13.23 4.12 -13.82
C MET A 252 12.66 3.17 -14.88
N LEU A 253 12.91 3.41 -16.17
CA LEU A 253 12.27 2.65 -17.23
C LEU A 253 12.78 1.19 -17.31
N PRO A 254 11.89 0.21 -17.57
CA PRO A 254 12.25 -1.19 -17.79
C PRO A 254 12.78 -1.46 -19.21
N VAL A 255 12.81 -0.45 -20.08
CA VAL A 255 13.33 -0.49 -21.44
C VAL A 255 14.48 0.50 -21.62
N VAL A 256 15.32 0.26 -22.63
CA VAL A 256 16.41 1.17 -22.99
C VAL A 256 15.81 2.41 -23.68
N GLY A 257 15.85 3.54 -22.98
CA GLY A 257 15.29 4.80 -23.47
C GLY A 257 16.17 5.51 -24.51
N LYS A 258 17.46 5.65 -24.19
CA LYS A 258 18.49 6.26 -25.05
C LYS A 258 19.63 5.26 -25.26
N VAL A 259 20.34 5.38 -26.39
CA VAL A 259 21.47 4.51 -26.76
C VAL A 259 22.65 4.66 -25.76
N SER A 260 22.75 5.82 -25.12
CA SER A 260 23.72 6.16 -24.10
C SER A 260 23.04 6.98 -22.99
N PRO A 261 23.56 7.00 -21.74
CA PRO A 261 23.08 7.87 -20.67
C PRO A 261 23.24 9.38 -20.94
N ALA A 262 24.01 9.78 -21.96
CA ALA A 262 24.24 11.19 -22.26
C ALA A 262 22.93 11.91 -22.62
N ALA A 263 22.78 13.17 -22.19
CA ALA A 263 21.55 13.93 -22.38
C ALA A 263 21.19 14.12 -23.86
N ASP A 264 22.20 14.25 -24.73
CA ASP A 264 22.12 14.40 -26.18
C ASP A 264 22.12 13.06 -26.94
N ALA A 265 22.19 11.92 -26.24
CA ALA A 265 22.19 10.61 -26.89
C ALA A 265 20.88 10.37 -27.66
N ALA A 266 21.02 9.73 -28.83
CA ALA A 266 19.89 9.34 -29.65
C ALA A 266 18.92 8.42 -28.89
N TRP A 267 17.62 8.60 -29.17
CA TRP A 267 16.57 7.73 -28.66
C TRP A 267 16.77 6.30 -29.16
N ALA A 268 16.79 5.34 -28.23
CA ALA A 268 16.73 3.91 -28.56
C ALA A 268 15.29 3.47 -28.83
N ILE A 269 14.31 4.16 -28.24
CA ILE A 269 12.88 3.93 -28.51
C ILE A 269 12.49 4.56 -29.85
N GLN A 270 11.90 3.76 -30.74
CA GLN A 270 11.37 4.18 -32.04
C GLN A 270 9.85 4.07 -32.05
N LEU A 271 9.15 4.98 -32.71
CA LEU A 271 7.72 4.84 -32.97
C LEU A 271 7.53 4.12 -34.30
N ARG A 272 6.69 3.08 -34.31
CA ARG A 272 6.36 2.30 -35.50
C ARG A 272 4.84 2.15 -35.60
N GLN A 273 4.35 2.04 -36.83
CA GLN A 273 2.94 1.81 -37.11
C GLN A 273 2.69 0.31 -37.28
N LYS A 274 1.60 -0.20 -36.70
CA LYS A 274 1.14 -1.59 -36.87
C LYS A 274 -0.33 -1.61 -37.21
N SER A 275 -0.76 -2.46 -38.13
CA SER A 275 -2.15 -2.52 -38.61
C SER A 275 -3.06 -3.41 -37.77
N ASP A 276 -2.52 -4.10 -36.76
CA ASP A 276 -3.23 -5.08 -35.94
C ASP A 276 -2.97 -4.85 -34.45
N LEU A 277 -3.79 -5.51 -33.60
CA LEU A 277 -3.68 -5.48 -32.14
C LEU A 277 -3.51 -6.90 -31.58
N ASP A 278 -2.80 -7.77 -32.29
CA ASP A 278 -2.64 -9.17 -31.89
C ASP A 278 -2.00 -9.31 -30.50
N HIS A 279 -1.10 -8.38 -30.14
CA HIS A 279 -0.48 -8.33 -28.81
C HIS A 279 -1.48 -8.03 -27.69
N ILE A 280 -2.51 -7.22 -27.94
CA ILE A 280 -3.60 -7.00 -26.96
C ILE A 280 -4.48 -8.24 -26.92
N LEU A 281 -4.90 -8.77 -28.07
CA LEU A 281 -5.76 -9.96 -28.14
C LEU A 281 -5.11 -11.16 -27.43
N GLU A 282 -3.80 -11.32 -27.57
CA GLU A 282 -3.01 -12.32 -26.85
C GLU A 282 -3.09 -12.14 -25.33
N VAL A 283 -3.01 -10.90 -24.83
CA VAL A 283 -3.14 -10.59 -23.40
C VAL A 283 -4.56 -10.88 -22.90
N LEU A 284 -5.58 -10.61 -23.71
CA LEU A 284 -6.99 -10.82 -23.36
C LEU A 284 -7.40 -12.30 -23.36
N GLN A 285 -6.70 -13.13 -24.13
CA GLN A 285 -6.90 -14.58 -24.19
C GLN A 285 -6.38 -15.25 -22.91
N ASP A 286 -7.19 -15.23 -21.86
CA ASP A 286 -6.94 -16.04 -20.66
C ASP A 286 -7.21 -17.52 -20.97
N THR A 287 -6.15 -18.32 -21.06
CA THR A 287 -6.23 -19.75 -21.32
C THR A 287 -6.68 -20.58 -20.12
N SER A 288 -6.82 -19.99 -18.93
CA SER A 288 -7.02 -20.72 -17.68
C SER A 288 -8.36 -21.44 -17.55
N LEU A 289 -9.39 -21.04 -18.31
CA LEU A 289 -10.75 -21.60 -18.21
C LEU A 289 -11.33 -22.10 -19.55
N ALA A 290 -10.52 -22.21 -20.61
CA ALA A 290 -10.95 -22.63 -21.95
C ALA A 290 -12.09 -21.79 -22.59
N LEU A 291 -12.52 -20.70 -21.95
CA LEU A 291 -13.52 -19.77 -22.45
C LEU A 291 -12.87 -18.80 -23.42
N LYS A 292 -13.30 -18.85 -24.68
CA LYS A 292 -12.84 -17.91 -25.70
C LYS A 292 -13.37 -16.51 -25.39
N PHE A 293 -12.46 -15.56 -25.27
CA PHE A 293 -12.79 -14.15 -25.24
C PHE A 293 -13.51 -13.76 -26.55
N ASN A 294 -14.60 -13.00 -26.44
CA ASN A 294 -15.31 -12.48 -27.60
C ASN A 294 -14.53 -11.29 -28.18
N ASP A 295 -13.71 -11.57 -29.20
CA ASP A 295 -12.84 -10.58 -29.82
C ASP A 295 -13.53 -9.72 -30.90
N ALA A 296 -14.86 -9.86 -31.09
CA ALA A 296 -15.58 -9.17 -32.16
C ALA A 296 -15.47 -7.64 -32.07
N ALA A 297 -15.58 -7.08 -30.86
CA ALA A 297 -15.47 -5.64 -30.66
C ALA A 297 -14.04 -5.14 -30.92
N TRP A 298 -13.02 -5.88 -30.48
CA TRP A 298 -11.62 -5.56 -30.78
C TRP A 298 -11.30 -5.68 -32.28
N LYS A 299 -11.86 -6.67 -32.98
CA LYS A 299 -11.77 -6.76 -34.44
C LYS A 299 -12.44 -5.57 -35.14
N ALA A 300 -13.53 -5.03 -34.58
CA ALA A 300 -14.14 -3.80 -35.08
C ALA A 300 -13.23 -2.59 -34.88
N VAL A 301 -12.55 -2.47 -33.72
CA VAL A 301 -11.50 -1.45 -33.48
C VAL A 301 -10.40 -1.55 -34.54
N ILE A 302 -9.86 -2.76 -34.76
CA ILE A 302 -8.80 -3.02 -35.76
C ILE A 302 -9.28 -2.63 -37.17
N LYS A 303 -10.54 -2.93 -37.53
CA LYS A 303 -11.10 -2.58 -38.83
C LYS A 303 -11.32 -1.08 -39.00
N ALA A 304 -11.65 -0.37 -37.92
CA ALA A 304 -11.94 1.06 -37.94
C ALA A 304 -10.66 1.91 -38.01
N SER A 305 -9.54 1.40 -37.51
CA SER A 305 -8.27 2.12 -37.44
C SER A 305 -7.26 1.55 -38.44
N PRO A 306 -6.75 2.35 -39.41
CA PRO A 306 -5.82 1.85 -40.43
C PRO A 306 -4.45 1.45 -39.87
N SER A 307 -4.02 2.09 -38.79
CA SER A 307 -2.80 1.74 -38.05
C SER A 307 -2.83 2.26 -36.62
N PHE A 308 -2.02 1.62 -35.79
CA PHE A 308 -1.77 1.97 -34.40
C PHE A 308 -0.29 2.33 -34.25
N GLU A 309 -0.01 3.44 -33.57
CA GLU A 309 1.35 3.82 -33.21
C GLU A 309 1.78 3.05 -31.95
N LEU A 310 2.88 2.31 -32.05
CA LEU A 310 3.47 1.57 -30.94
C LEU A 310 4.97 1.86 -30.84
N ALA A 311 5.47 1.84 -29.62
CA ALA A 311 6.89 1.93 -29.34
C ALA A 311 7.61 0.61 -29.62
N TYR A 312 8.72 0.72 -30.33
CA TYR A 312 9.73 -0.30 -30.52
C TYR A 312 10.92 0.03 -29.61
N ALA A 313 11.17 -0.82 -28.62
CA ALA A 313 12.24 -0.66 -27.64
C ALA A 313 12.94 -1.99 -27.31
N GLN A 314 14.12 -1.92 -26.71
CA GLN A 314 14.79 -3.09 -26.14
C GLN A 314 14.51 -3.16 -24.64
N ALA A 315 14.11 -4.33 -24.13
CA ALA A 315 13.99 -4.55 -22.70
C ALA A 315 15.37 -4.50 -22.02
N ARG A 316 15.44 -3.97 -20.80
CA ARG A 316 16.67 -4.05 -20.01
C ARG A 316 16.96 -5.49 -19.57
N PRO A 317 18.23 -5.85 -19.33
CA PRO A 317 18.59 -7.19 -18.87
C PRO A 317 17.92 -7.61 -17.56
N ASP A 318 17.62 -6.65 -16.69
CA ASP A 318 16.98 -6.86 -15.39
C ASP A 318 15.47 -6.61 -15.41
N ALA A 319 14.87 -6.40 -16.59
CA ALA A 319 13.43 -6.25 -16.75
C ALA A 319 12.76 -7.59 -17.09
N MET A 320 11.57 -7.81 -16.54
CA MET A 320 10.68 -8.89 -16.91
C MET A 320 9.74 -8.43 -18.02
N VAL A 321 9.76 -9.13 -19.16
CA VAL A 321 8.82 -8.88 -20.26
C VAL A 321 7.63 -9.82 -20.11
N ASP A 322 6.46 -9.21 -20.00
CA ASP A 322 5.23 -9.86 -19.63
C ASP A 322 4.34 -10.19 -20.83
N ALA A 323 4.48 -9.40 -21.90
CA ALA A 323 3.82 -9.57 -23.19
C ALA A 323 4.71 -8.98 -24.29
N TRP A 324 4.64 -9.53 -25.50
CA TRP A 324 5.47 -9.16 -26.64
C TRP A 324 4.63 -8.65 -27.80
N ILE A 325 5.18 -7.74 -28.60
CA ILE A 325 4.69 -7.38 -29.93
C ILE A 325 5.57 -8.09 -30.94
N SER A 326 4.97 -8.82 -31.87
CA SER A 326 5.67 -9.38 -33.03
C SER A 326 5.50 -8.45 -34.23
N TRP A 327 6.61 -8.06 -34.84
CA TRP A 327 6.63 -7.14 -36.00
C TRP A 327 6.61 -7.87 -37.33
N ASN A 328 7.21 -9.05 -37.37
CA ASN A 328 7.30 -9.86 -38.57
C ASN A 328 6.13 -10.84 -38.70
N LYS A 329 5.89 -11.32 -39.91
CA LYS A 329 4.89 -12.38 -40.15
C LYS A 329 5.39 -13.69 -39.55
N GLN A 330 4.44 -14.55 -39.16
CA GLN A 330 4.76 -15.87 -38.62
C GLN A 330 5.64 -16.66 -39.60
N GLY A 331 6.83 -17.08 -39.16
CA GLY A 331 7.81 -17.83 -39.97
C GLY A 331 9.05 -17.03 -40.43
N GLU A 332 9.04 -15.71 -40.28
CA GLU A 332 10.22 -14.86 -40.49
C GLU A 332 11.10 -14.83 -39.23
N LYS A 333 12.35 -14.34 -39.35
CA LYS A 333 13.24 -14.14 -38.20
C LYS A 333 12.51 -13.32 -37.13
N GLU A 334 12.58 -13.75 -35.88
CA GLU A 334 11.84 -13.16 -34.77
C GLU A 334 12.27 -11.70 -34.54
N ASP A 335 11.45 -10.73 -34.98
CA ASP A 335 11.55 -9.32 -34.60
C ASP A 335 10.43 -9.02 -33.59
N LYS A 336 10.82 -8.86 -32.32
CA LYS A 336 9.90 -8.65 -31.20
C LYS A 336 10.35 -7.48 -30.34
N THR A 337 9.39 -6.76 -29.78
CA THR A 337 9.62 -5.75 -28.75
C THR A 337 8.69 -6.00 -27.56
N PRO A 338 9.08 -5.69 -26.31
CA PRO A 338 8.15 -5.74 -25.19
C PRO A 338 6.90 -4.92 -25.45
N PHE A 339 5.72 -5.54 -25.31
CA PHE A 339 4.46 -4.79 -25.17
C PHE A 339 4.32 -4.29 -23.72
N ILE A 340 4.54 -5.18 -22.76
CA ILE A 340 4.51 -4.87 -21.33
C ILE A 340 5.84 -5.34 -20.74
N ALA A 341 6.63 -4.40 -20.24
CA ALA A 341 7.87 -4.68 -19.52
C ALA A 341 7.78 -4.13 -18.10
N ARG A 342 8.38 -4.83 -17.14
CA ARG A 342 8.43 -4.43 -15.73
C ARG A 342 9.83 -4.49 -15.20
N ARG A 343 10.14 -3.61 -14.27
CA ARG A 343 11.40 -3.62 -13.54
C ARG A 343 11.12 -3.19 -12.10
N ALA A 344 11.78 -3.85 -11.17
CA ALA A 344 11.75 -3.42 -9.78
C ALA A 344 12.55 -2.10 -9.62
N TYR A 345 12.04 -1.17 -8.82
CA TYR A 345 12.71 0.07 -8.47
C TYR A 345 12.61 0.28 -6.96
N GLY A 346 13.69 -0.04 -6.24
CA GLY A 346 13.65 -0.23 -4.78
C GLY A 346 12.72 -1.39 -4.39
N MET A 347 11.78 -1.13 -3.48
CA MET A 347 10.74 -2.07 -3.04
C MET A 347 9.46 -2.01 -3.87
N GLY A 348 9.36 -1.12 -4.86
CA GLY A 348 8.23 -1.06 -5.79
C GLY A 348 8.60 -1.51 -7.20
N SER A 349 7.73 -1.20 -8.16
CA SER A 349 7.94 -1.58 -9.56
C SER A 349 7.51 -0.48 -10.52
N VAL A 350 8.22 -0.41 -11.64
CA VAL A 350 7.84 0.39 -12.81
C VAL A 350 7.46 -0.55 -13.94
N THR A 351 6.24 -0.37 -14.45
CA THR A 351 5.72 -1.05 -15.64
C THR A 351 5.67 -0.06 -16.79
N TRP A 352 6.17 -0.46 -17.94
CA TRP A 352 6.07 0.29 -19.19
C TRP A 352 5.21 -0.48 -20.18
N VAL A 353 4.27 0.24 -20.79
CA VAL A 353 3.41 -0.28 -21.86
C VAL A 353 3.76 0.43 -23.16
N ALA A 354 4.04 -0.32 -24.22
CA ALA A 354 4.52 0.22 -25.49
C ALA A 354 3.48 1.06 -26.27
N GLN A 355 2.22 1.09 -25.82
CA GLN A 355 1.11 1.76 -26.47
C GLN A 355 0.42 2.73 -25.51
N GLU A 356 -0.06 3.85 -26.04
CA GLU A 356 -0.92 4.78 -25.30
C GLU A 356 -2.32 4.18 -25.14
N LEU A 357 -2.55 3.50 -24.00
CA LEU A 357 -3.83 2.85 -23.72
C LEU A 357 -4.99 3.84 -23.47
N GLY A 358 -4.70 5.13 -23.29
CA GLY A 358 -5.70 6.19 -23.17
C GLY A 358 -6.16 6.80 -24.50
N SER A 359 -5.56 6.38 -25.61
CA SER A 359 -5.82 6.95 -26.94
C SER A 359 -7.26 6.73 -27.38
N GLY A 360 -7.88 7.76 -27.96
CA GLY A 360 -9.23 7.67 -28.55
C GLY A 360 -9.36 6.56 -29.60
N LEU A 361 -8.26 6.20 -30.29
CA LEU A 361 -8.24 5.14 -31.31
C LEU A 361 -8.56 3.75 -30.75
N LEU A 362 -8.27 3.49 -29.48
CA LEU A 362 -8.60 2.22 -28.81
C LEU A 362 -9.99 2.24 -28.17
N ASN A 363 -10.57 3.43 -28.02
CA ASN A 363 -11.75 3.66 -27.21
C ASN A 363 -13.01 3.87 -28.07
N GLU A 364 -12.85 4.25 -29.33
CA GLU A 364 -13.95 4.61 -30.23
C GLU A 364 -14.01 3.65 -31.44
N ALA A 365 -14.51 2.43 -31.23
CA ALA A 365 -14.96 1.60 -32.35
C ALA A 365 -16.40 2.01 -32.73
N PRO A 366 -16.66 2.34 -34.01
CA PRO A 366 -18.02 2.40 -34.52
C PRO A 366 -18.67 1.02 -34.35
N ASP A 367 -19.88 0.97 -33.81
CA ASP A 367 -20.69 -0.25 -33.83
C ASP A 367 -20.83 -0.74 -35.29
N PRO A 368 -20.39 -1.95 -35.64
CA PRO A 368 -20.48 -2.47 -36.99
C PRO A 368 -21.94 -2.67 -37.44
N THR A 369 -22.90 -2.65 -36.52
CA THR A 369 -24.33 -2.67 -36.81
C THR A 369 -24.93 -1.28 -37.04
N ASP A 370 -24.19 -0.21 -36.73
CA ASP A 370 -24.58 1.15 -37.11
C ASP A 370 -24.40 1.31 -38.63
N ILE A 371 -25.49 1.09 -39.35
CA ILE A 371 -25.60 1.37 -40.78
C ILE A 371 -25.28 2.87 -40.96
N PRO A 372 -24.37 3.25 -41.88
CA PRO A 372 -24.08 4.66 -42.15
C PRO A 372 -25.39 5.40 -42.45
N PRO A 373 -25.51 6.68 -42.04
CA PRO A 373 -26.75 7.42 -42.20
C PRO A 373 -27.23 7.33 -43.66
N PRO A 374 -28.54 7.07 -43.89
CA PRO A 374 -29.09 7.04 -45.23
C PRO A 374 -28.73 8.32 -45.99
N ILE A 375 -28.31 8.14 -47.25
CA ILE A 375 -27.94 9.18 -48.21
C ILE A 375 -29.05 10.25 -48.26
N ALA A 376 -28.66 11.53 -48.34
CA ALA A 376 -29.50 12.72 -48.24
C ALA A 376 -30.94 12.55 -48.77
N GLY A 377 -31.94 12.67 -47.88
CA GLY A 377 -33.36 12.63 -48.24
C GLY A 377 -34.31 12.06 -47.17
N THR A 378 -33.80 11.37 -46.15
CA THR A 378 -34.64 10.78 -45.10
C THR A 378 -34.57 11.59 -43.80
N THR A 379 -35.71 12.11 -43.34
CA THR A 379 -35.88 12.94 -42.13
C THR A 379 -35.76 12.19 -40.80
N LYS A 380 -35.20 10.98 -40.77
CA LYS A 380 -35.06 10.25 -39.50
C LYS A 380 -33.83 10.75 -38.73
N PRO A 381 -33.98 11.11 -37.44
CA PRO A 381 -32.86 11.56 -36.63
C PRO A 381 -31.80 10.46 -36.58
N SER A 382 -30.57 10.82 -36.90
CA SER A 382 -29.38 9.97 -36.75
C SER A 382 -29.37 9.45 -35.32
N ARG A 383 -29.45 8.13 -35.13
CA ARG A 383 -29.18 7.57 -33.80
C ARG A 383 -27.73 7.94 -33.45
N PRO A 384 -27.45 8.41 -32.22
CA PRO A 384 -26.07 8.60 -31.79
C PRO A 384 -25.33 7.28 -31.99
N ARG A 385 -24.16 7.32 -32.64
CA ARG A 385 -23.33 6.13 -32.85
C ARG A 385 -23.10 5.47 -31.51
N ARG A 386 -23.44 4.18 -31.40
CA ARG A 386 -23.13 3.43 -30.18
C ARG A 386 -21.63 3.15 -30.19
N THR A 387 -20.95 3.50 -29.11
CA THR A 387 -19.60 3.01 -28.86
C THR A 387 -19.72 1.59 -28.34
N LEU A 388 -19.17 0.63 -29.08
CA LEU A 388 -19.08 -0.74 -28.56
C LEU A 388 -18.16 -0.73 -27.34
N LEU A 389 -18.65 -1.24 -26.22
CA LEU A 389 -17.78 -1.63 -25.11
C LEU A 389 -16.93 -2.80 -25.61
N THR A 390 -15.62 -2.57 -25.74
CA THR A 390 -14.71 -3.57 -26.30
C THR A 390 -14.63 -4.81 -25.41
N ASN A 391 -15.02 -4.70 -24.13
CA ASN A 391 -14.90 -5.70 -23.09
C ASN A 391 -13.42 -6.15 -22.93
N GLY A 392 -13.06 -6.61 -21.74
CA GLY A 392 -11.73 -7.15 -21.49
C GLY A 392 -10.66 -6.13 -21.10
N TRP A 393 -10.97 -4.83 -21.05
CA TRP A 393 -10.08 -3.84 -20.44
C TRP A 393 -9.60 -4.24 -19.04
N PRO A 394 -10.47 -4.80 -18.17
CA PRO A 394 -10.01 -5.27 -16.87
C PRO A 394 -8.89 -6.30 -16.92
N ARG A 395 -8.88 -7.20 -17.92
CA ARG A 395 -7.79 -8.19 -18.08
C ARG A 395 -6.50 -7.53 -18.56
N LEU A 396 -6.62 -6.55 -19.46
CA LEU A 396 -5.46 -5.77 -19.87
C LEU A 396 -4.88 -5.01 -18.67
N TRP A 397 -5.71 -4.41 -17.81
CA TRP A 397 -5.27 -3.74 -16.60
C TRP A 397 -4.69 -4.70 -15.56
N ASP A 398 -5.33 -5.86 -15.33
CA ASP A 398 -4.77 -6.92 -14.49
C ASP A 398 -3.37 -7.28 -14.97
N LYS A 399 -3.21 -7.46 -16.29
CA LYS A 399 -1.91 -7.69 -16.87
C LYS A 399 -1.01 -6.49 -16.62
N VAL A 400 -1.38 -5.25 -16.95
CA VAL A 400 -0.57 -4.03 -16.77
C VAL A 400 -0.16 -3.76 -15.32
N PHE A 401 -0.90 -4.20 -14.31
CA PHE A 401 -0.48 -4.07 -12.91
C PHE A 401 0.18 -5.33 -12.34
N GLY A 402 0.14 -6.44 -13.08
CA GLY A 402 0.66 -7.73 -12.64
C GLY A 402 -0.27 -8.43 -11.63
N TRP A 403 -1.57 -8.13 -11.66
CA TRP A 403 -2.57 -8.79 -10.86
C TRP A 403 -2.94 -10.15 -11.44
N ARG A 404 -3.15 -11.13 -10.56
CA ARG A 404 -3.59 -12.50 -10.89
C ARG A 404 -5.09 -12.67 -10.68
N ASN A 405 -5.85 -11.62 -10.96
CA ASN A 405 -7.29 -11.74 -11.01
C ASN A 405 -7.71 -12.66 -12.16
N GLN A 406 -8.92 -13.19 -12.06
CA GLN A 406 -9.58 -13.94 -13.12
C GLN A 406 -10.79 -13.15 -13.58
N THR A 407 -10.52 -11.89 -13.95
CA THR A 407 -11.55 -10.88 -14.10
C THR A 407 -12.53 -11.22 -15.21
N ARG A 408 -13.81 -11.18 -14.87
CA ARG A 408 -14.94 -11.32 -15.80
C ARG A 408 -15.88 -10.14 -15.66
N THR A 409 -16.17 -9.45 -16.75
CA THR A 409 -17.16 -8.37 -16.73
C THR A 409 -18.58 -8.93 -16.78
N ASN A 410 -19.57 -8.14 -16.37
CA ASN A 410 -20.98 -8.55 -16.53
C ASN A 410 -21.33 -8.81 -18.00
N GLY A 411 -20.82 -8.00 -18.93
CA GLY A 411 -21.02 -8.21 -20.36
C GLY A 411 -20.47 -9.56 -20.84
N GLU A 412 -19.31 -9.98 -20.34
CA GLU A 412 -18.78 -11.31 -20.64
C GLU A 412 -19.65 -12.42 -20.04
N MET A 413 -20.18 -12.23 -18.83
CA MET A 413 -21.10 -13.20 -18.21
C MET A 413 -22.43 -13.30 -18.96
N GLU A 414 -22.94 -12.19 -19.49
CA GLU A 414 -24.13 -12.14 -20.34
C GLU A 414 -23.89 -12.79 -21.70
N ASP A 415 -22.74 -12.52 -22.34
CA ASP A 415 -22.31 -13.16 -23.59
C ASP A 415 -22.22 -14.67 -23.42
N LEU A 416 -21.64 -15.14 -22.30
CA LEU A 416 -21.61 -16.56 -21.97
C LEU A 416 -23.04 -17.10 -21.85
N LYS A 417 -23.92 -16.44 -21.11
CA LYS A 417 -25.32 -16.86 -20.97
C LYS A 417 -26.05 -16.92 -22.33
N ALA A 418 -25.83 -15.94 -23.21
CA ALA A 418 -26.46 -15.86 -24.53
C ALA A 418 -25.98 -16.96 -25.49
N GLN A 419 -24.70 -17.32 -25.44
CA GLN A 419 -24.11 -18.39 -26.26
C GLN A 419 -24.49 -19.82 -25.79
N ASN A 420 -25.20 -19.94 -24.67
CA ASN A 420 -25.41 -21.19 -23.94
C ASN A 420 -26.84 -21.76 -24.04
N GLN A 421 -27.33 -22.05 -25.24
CA GLN A 421 -28.63 -22.73 -25.43
C GLN A 421 -28.61 -24.26 -25.17
N GLY A 422 -27.75 -24.79 -24.28
CA GLY A 422 -27.66 -26.24 -24.01
C GLY A 422 -27.12 -26.62 -22.61
N PRO A 423 -27.44 -27.83 -22.10
CA PRO A 423 -27.20 -28.21 -20.70
C PRO A 423 -25.72 -28.25 -20.29
N ALA A 424 -24.84 -28.74 -21.17
CA ALA A 424 -23.39 -28.76 -20.90
C ALA A 424 -22.79 -27.35 -20.81
N ARG A 425 -23.41 -26.37 -21.47
CA ARG A 425 -22.94 -24.98 -21.52
C ARG A 425 -23.54 -24.14 -20.39
N GLU A 426 -24.80 -24.38 -20.02
CA GLU A 426 -25.39 -23.83 -18.80
C GLU A 426 -24.56 -24.21 -17.58
N ALA A 427 -24.05 -25.45 -17.51
CA ALA A 427 -23.14 -25.88 -16.46
C ALA A 427 -21.84 -25.03 -16.40
N ILE A 428 -21.33 -24.54 -17.53
CA ILE A 428 -20.14 -23.66 -17.56
C ILE A 428 -20.47 -22.26 -17.07
N TYR A 429 -21.61 -21.69 -17.46
CA TYR A 429 -22.07 -20.41 -16.94
C TYR A 429 -22.30 -20.48 -15.43
N GLN A 430 -23.03 -21.49 -14.96
CA GLN A 430 -23.25 -21.73 -13.55
C GLN A 430 -21.94 -21.95 -12.81
N LEU A 431 -20.99 -22.68 -13.38
CA LEU A 431 -19.67 -22.83 -12.80
C LEU A 431 -18.95 -21.47 -12.68
N ALA A 432 -18.95 -20.64 -13.73
CA ALA A 432 -18.30 -19.33 -13.70
C ALA A 432 -18.97 -18.35 -12.71
N ALA A 433 -20.31 -18.32 -12.68
CA ALA A 433 -21.08 -17.48 -11.77
C ALA A 433 -20.93 -17.95 -10.31
N ASN A 434 -20.95 -19.25 -10.06
CA ASN A 434 -20.82 -19.84 -8.73
C ASN A 434 -19.37 -19.94 -8.25
N GLN A 435 -18.37 -19.77 -9.13
CA GLN A 435 -16.96 -19.77 -8.73
C GLN A 435 -16.58 -18.52 -7.93
N TYR A 436 -17.21 -17.38 -8.23
CA TYR A 436 -16.86 -16.08 -7.65
C TYR A 436 -18.06 -15.32 -7.07
N PRO A 437 -18.94 -15.94 -6.26
CA PRO A 437 -19.95 -15.18 -5.54
C PRO A 437 -19.24 -14.16 -4.66
N ARG A 438 -19.83 -12.96 -4.52
CA ARG A 438 -19.42 -12.06 -3.44
C ARG A 438 -19.71 -12.76 -2.11
N GLY A 439 -18.75 -12.81 -1.21
CA GLY A 439 -19.01 -13.30 0.14
C GLY A 439 -18.41 -12.38 1.20
N GLY A 440 -18.43 -12.86 2.45
CA GLY A 440 -18.12 -12.05 3.62
C GLY A 440 -16.68 -11.56 3.62
N GLY A 441 -16.50 -10.28 3.91
CA GLY A 441 -15.20 -9.68 4.14
C GLY A 441 -14.53 -10.24 5.40
N VAL A 442 -13.30 -10.74 5.29
CA VAL A 442 -12.50 -11.22 6.42
C VAL A 442 -11.29 -10.32 6.60
N ASP A 443 -11.28 -9.57 7.70
CA ASP A 443 -10.16 -8.68 8.03
C ASP A 443 -8.94 -9.49 8.48
N ILE A 444 -7.93 -9.55 7.61
CA ILE A 444 -6.66 -10.25 7.86
C ILE A 444 -5.59 -9.34 8.47
N GLY A 445 -5.84 -8.02 8.54
CA GLY A 445 -4.91 -7.08 9.14
C GLY A 445 -4.95 -7.10 10.67
N LYS A 446 -6.15 -7.22 11.26
CA LYS A 446 -6.34 -7.19 12.72
C LYS A 446 -5.46 -8.21 13.44
N ALA A 447 -5.43 -9.46 12.95
CA ALA A 447 -4.70 -10.56 13.59
C ALA A 447 -3.19 -10.30 13.73
N MET A 448 -2.59 -9.60 12.76
CA MET A 448 -1.15 -9.35 12.73
C MET A 448 -0.72 -8.14 13.57
N ILE A 449 -1.61 -7.16 13.76
CA ILE A 449 -1.24 -5.84 14.30
C ILE A 449 -1.71 -5.67 15.74
N ASP A 450 -2.95 -6.04 16.04
CA ASP A 450 -3.62 -5.64 17.28
C ASP A 450 -2.91 -6.19 18.53
N ARG A 451 -2.78 -7.51 18.60
CA ARG A 451 -2.21 -8.24 19.75
C ARG A 451 -0.76 -7.92 20.05
N ALA A 452 0.01 -7.58 19.02
CA ALA A 452 1.45 -7.42 19.16
C ALA A 452 1.84 -6.02 19.66
N THR A 453 0.89 -5.09 19.75
CA THR A 453 1.10 -3.76 20.38
C THR A 453 0.70 -3.71 21.85
N GLU A 454 0.03 -4.74 22.36
CA GLU A 454 -0.48 -4.77 23.74
C GLU A 454 0.49 -5.40 24.74
N HIS A 455 0.48 -4.90 25.98
CA HIS A 455 1.27 -5.44 27.10
C HIS A 455 0.49 -6.50 27.91
N GLY A 456 -0.20 -7.41 27.22
CA GLY A 456 -1.18 -8.33 27.83
C GLY A 456 -0.64 -9.08 29.05
N ALA A 457 0.53 -9.74 28.93
CA ALA A 457 1.08 -10.54 30.02
C ALA A 457 1.37 -9.76 31.31
N ARG A 458 1.81 -8.49 31.21
CA ARG A 458 2.10 -7.65 32.38
C ARG A 458 0.82 -7.11 33.01
N SER A 459 -0.13 -6.67 32.19
CA SER A 459 -1.43 -6.22 32.69
C SER A 459 -2.12 -7.36 33.47
N THR A 460 -2.17 -8.57 32.90
CA THR A 460 -2.70 -9.75 33.59
C THR A 460 -1.93 -10.07 34.87
N ALA A 461 -0.60 -9.99 34.85
CA ALA A 461 0.21 -10.23 36.05
C ALA A 461 -0.05 -9.18 37.14
N TYR A 462 -0.21 -7.90 36.79
CA TYR A 462 -0.53 -6.84 37.74
C TYR A 462 -1.95 -6.97 38.29
N VAL A 463 -2.93 -7.27 37.45
CA VAL A 463 -4.31 -7.55 37.89
C VAL A 463 -4.31 -8.75 38.84
N PHE A 464 -3.64 -9.84 38.49
CA PHE A 464 -3.50 -11.00 39.36
C PHE A 464 -2.83 -10.64 40.69
N LEU A 465 -1.75 -9.86 40.67
CA LEU A 465 -1.04 -9.43 41.87
C LEU A 465 -1.94 -8.55 42.76
N VAL A 466 -2.70 -7.63 42.19
CA VAL A 466 -3.67 -6.78 42.91
C VAL A 466 -4.79 -7.63 43.53
N VAL A 467 -5.32 -8.61 42.80
CA VAL A 467 -6.34 -9.55 43.30
C VAL A 467 -5.77 -10.39 44.44
N LEU A 468 -4.58 -10.94 44.29
CA LEU A 468 -3.90 -11.71 45.33
C LEU A 468 -3.64 -10.87 46.58
N PHE A 469 -3.13 -9.65 46.40
CA PHE A 469 -2.93 -8.69 47.48
C PHE A 469 -4.22 -8.38 48.22
N PHE A 470 -5.32 -8.15 47.49
CA PHE A 470 -6.63 -7.89 48.06
C PHE A 470 -7.15 -9.09 48.88
N ILE A 471 -6.99 -10.32 48.38
CA ILE A 471 -7.37 -11.54 49.12
C ILE A 471 -6.55 -11.65 50.41
N ILE A 472 -5.23 -11.45 50.35
CA ILE A 472 -4.35 -11.52 51.53
C ILE A 472 -4.76 -10.44 52.54
N TYR A 473 -4.94 -9.20 52.10
CA TYR A 473 -5.39 -8.11 52.93
C TYR A 473 -6.75 -8.41 53.57
N TRP A 474 -7.73 -8.88 52.80
CA TRP A 474 -9.06 -9.19 53.29
C TRP A 474 -9.03 -10.27 54.37
N VAL A 475 -8.27 -11.35 54.14
CA VAL A 475 -8.10 -12.43 55.13
C VAL A 475 -7.46 -11.90 56.41
N ILE A 476 -6.37 -11.12 56.31
CA ILE A 476 -5.65 -10.59 57.49
C ILE A 476 -6.51 -9.57 58.24
N ALA A 477 -7.05 -8.57 57.55
CA ALA A 477 -7.79 -7.48 58.16
C ALA A 477 -9.18 -7.93 58.66
N GLY A 478 -9.81 -8.91 58.02
CA GLY A 478 -11.15 -9.40 58.37
C GLY A 478 -11.13 -10.67 59.22
N PRO A 479 -11.50 -11.85 58.65
CA PRO A 479 -11.75 -13.07 59.42
C PRO A 479 -10.51 -13.57 60.16
N GLY A 480 -9.31 -13.45 59.58
CA GLY A 480 -8.06 -13.92 60.18
C GLY A 480 -7.74 -13.21 61.50
N SER A 481 -7.69 -11.87 61.49
CA SER A 481 -7.46 -11.11 62.72
C SER A 481 -8.59 -11.26 63.73
N TYR A 482 -9.86 -11.32 63.29
CA TYR A 482 -11.00 -11.53 64.18
C TYR A 482 -10.93 -12.89 64.89
N LEU A 483 -10.71 -13.98 64.15
CA LEU A 483 -10.62 -15.33 64.72
C LEU A 483 -9.43 -15.44 65.70
N TYR A 484 -8.29 -14.86 65.33
CA TYR A 484 -7.12 -14.77 66.20
C TYR A 484 -7.43 -14.04 67.52
N LEU A 485 -8.07 -12.87 67.45
CA LEU A 485 -8.45 -12.08 68.63
C LEU A 485 -9.58 -12.73 69.43
N ALA A 486 -10.53 -13.40 68.77
CA ALA A 486 -11.61 -14.14 69.40
C ALA A 486 -11.05 -15.29 70.25
N ASN A 487 -10.09 -16.05 69.72
CA ASN A 487 -9.43 -17.13 70.47
C ASN A 487 -8.63 -16.60 71.68
N LYS A 488 -8.10 -15.37 71.57
CA LYS A 488 -7.44 -14.66 72.68
C LYS A 488 -8.40 -13.90 73.61
N LYS A 489 -9.73 -14.01 73.43
CA LYS A 489 -10.76 -13.27 74.17
C LYS A 489 -10.60 -11.73 74.12
N LYS A 490 -9.97 -11.19 73.07
CA LYS A 490 -9.71 -9.76 72.85
C LYS A 490 -10.50 -9.18 71.67
N LYS A 491 -11.76 -9.60 71.51
CA LYS A 491 -12.61 -9.20 70.38
C LYS A 491 -12.76 -7.68 70.24
N GLY A 492 -12.74 -6.93 71.35
CA GLY A 492 -12.83 -5.46 71.34
C GLY A 492 -11.70 -4.76 70.59
N LEU A 493 -10.56 -5.43 70.33
CA LEU A 493 -9.43 -4.87 69.57
C LEU A 493 -9.54 -5.07 68.05
N SER A 494 -10.58 -5.73 67.55
CA SER A 494 -10.70 -6.06 66.12
C SER A 494 -10.64 -4.82 65.23
N TRP A 495 -11.29 -3.73 65.62
CA TRP A 495 -11.27 -2.47 64.87
C TRP A 495 -9.88 -1.81 64.84
N THR A 496 -9.12 -1.90 65.93
CA THR A 496 -7.75 -1.36 65.99
C THR A 496 -6.81 -2.17 65.09
N VAL A 497 -6.89 -3.50 65.13
CA VAL A 497 -6.07 -4.38 64.27
C VAL A 497 -6.46 -4.20 62.80
N PHE A 498 -7.75 -4.04 62.51
CA PHE A 498 -8.23 -3.70 61.17
C PHE A 498 -7.62 -2.38 60.68
N GLY A 499 -7.72 -1.30 61.46
CA GLY A 499 -7.15 0.01 61.12
C GLY A 499 -5.63 -0.03 60.92
N ALA A 500 -4.91 -0.74 61.80
CA ALA A 500 -3.47 -0.94 61.66
C ALA A 500 -3.11 -1.74 60.40
N SER A 501 -3.89 -2.78 60.08
CA SER A 501 -3.72 -3.58 58.86
C SER A 501 -3.98 -2.76 57.61
N ALA A 502 -4.99 -1.89 57.62
CA ALA A 502 -5.30 -0.98 56.50
C ALA A 502 -4.16 0.02 56.26
N LEU A 503 -3.57 0.60 57.33
CA LEU A 503 -2.41 1.50 57.21
C LEU A 503 -1.17 0.75 56.67
N ALA A 504 -0.88 -0.43 57.19
CA ALA A 504 0.23 -1.26 56.72
C ALA A 504 0.05 -1.67 55.25
N ALA A 505 -1.15 -2.08 54.87
CA ALA A 505 -1.49 -2.40 53.48
C ALA A 505 -1.33 -1.18 52.57
N THR A 506 -1.79 0.01 53.00
CA THR A 506 -1.64 1.25 52.22
C THR A 506 -0.17 1.60 52.00
N LEU A 507 0.65 1.54 53.05
CA LEU A 507 2.10 1.78 52.94
C LEU A 507 2.77 0.75 52.02
N LEU A 508 2.42 -0.53 52.15
CA LEU A 508 2.93 -1.59 51.30
C LEU A 508 2.53 -1.36 49.84
N THR A 509 1.29 -0.96 49.55
CA THR A 509 0.84 -0.60 48.21
C THR A 509 1.63 0.57 47.65
N VAL A 510 1.85 1.64 48.42
CA VAL A 510 2.65 2.79 47.95
C VAL A 510 4.09 2.37 47.62
N VAL A 511 4.72 1.56 48.46
CA VAL A 511 6.07 1.04 48.20
C VAL A 511 6.07 0.14 46.97
N LEU A 512 5.12 -0.79 46.88
CA LEU A 512 5.00 -1.72 45.78
C LEU A 512 4.76 -1.00 44.45
N VAL A 513 3.83 -0.04 44.41
CA VAL A 513 3.56 0.79 43.23
C VAL A 513 4.82 1.58 42.87
N LYS A 514 5.51 2.19 43.83
CA LYS A 514 6.78 2.89 43.55
C LYS A 514 7.89 1.97 43.04
N VAL A 515 7.91 0.69 43.42
CA VAL A 515 8.94 -0.26 42.97
C VAL A 515 8.56 -0.88 41.63
N LEU A 516 7.32 -1.34 41.46
CA LEU A 516 6.82 -1.97 40.25
C LEU A 516 6.69 -1.00 39.09
N LEU A 517 6.27 0.24 39.35
CA LEU A 517 6.19 1.27 38.31
C LEU A 517 7.54 1.93 38.03
N ARG A 518 8.60 1.69 38.82
CA ARG A 518 9.94 2.19 38.48
C ARG A 518 10.58 1.29 37.42
N GLY A 519 10.32 1.62 36.16
CA GLY A 519 10.95 1.00 34.99
C GLY A 519 11.52 2.02 34.02
N GLY A 520 12.34 1.54 33.08
CA GLY A 520 12.62 2.27 31.86
C GLY A 520 11.39 2.34 30.97
N ALA A 521 11.48 3.08 29.87
CA ALA A 521 10.48 2.98 28.81
C ALA A 521 10.54 1.57 28.20
N GLU A 522 9.37 1.04 27.84
CA GLU A 522 9.24 -0.28 27.25
C GLU A 522 8.27 -0.27 26.07
N ALA A 523 8.55 -1.06 25.04
CA ALA A 523 7.68 -1.15 23.87
C ALA A 523 7.36 -2.59 23.47
N ARG A 524 6.10 -2.79 23.08
CA ARG A 524 5.62 -3.97 22.34
C ARG A 524 5.31 -3.55 20.92
N HIS A 525 5.94 -4.19 19.95
CA HIS A 525 5.92 -3.71 18.56
C HIS A 525 5.61 -4.78 17.52
N VAL A 526 5.10 -4.28 16.41
CA VAL A 526 5.11 -4.93 15.10
C VAL A 526 5.88 -4.02 14.17
N THR A 527 6.95 -4.55 13.58
CA THR A 527 7.71 -3.83 12.54
C THR A 527 7.70 -4.59 11.24
N LEU A 528 7.31 -3.93 10.15
CA LEU A 528 7.60 -4.37 8.79
C LEU A 528 8.92 -3.73 8.34
N VAL A 529 9.91 -4.55 8.00
CA VAL A 529 11.21 -4.15 7.43
C VAL A 529 11.29 -4.62 5.99
N ARG A 530 11.41 -3.69 5.06
CA ARG A 530 11.53 -3.94 3.62
C ARG A 530 12.93 -3.59 3.16
N LEU A 531 13.63 -4.51 2.51
CA LEU A 531 15.02 -4.34 2.10
C LEU A 531 15.19 -4.64 0.62
N SER A 532 15.90 -3.77 -0.10
CA SER A 532 16.39 -4.01 -1.47
C SER A 532 17.89 -3.71 -1.51
N PRO A 533 18.71 -4.50 -2.23
CA PRO A 533 20.08 -4.14 -2.53
C PRO A 533 20.17 -2.72 -3.08
N ASP A 534 21.14 -1.97 -2.56
CA ASP A 534 21.46 -0.60 -2.90
C ASP A 534 22.83 -0.55 -3.60
N ALA A 535 23.28 0.64 -3.98
CA ALA A 535 24.66 0.86 -4.38
C ALA A 535 25.60 0.33 -3.28
N LYS A 536 26.65 -0.40 -3.70
CA LYS A 536 27.68 -0.88 -2.79
C LYS A 536 28.29 0.31 -2.04
N ALA A 537 28.65 0.09 -0.78
CA ALA A 537 29.44 1.06 -0.02
C ALA A 537 30.79 1.32 -0.71
N ALA A 538 31.47 2.40 -0.31
CA ALA A 538 32.80 2.76 -0.82
C ALA A 538 33.84 1.64 -0.60
N ASP A 539 33.67 0.82 0.44
CA ASP A 539 34.50 -0.34 0.76
C ASP A 539 34.07 -1.62 0.01
N GLY A 540 33.06 -1.54 -0.86
CA GLY A 540 32.51 -2.66 -1.62
C GLY A 540 31.53 -3.55 -0.84
N SER A 541 31.29 -3.27 0.44
CA SER A 541 30.31 -4.02 1.24
C SER A 541 28.89 -3.82 0.70
N PRO A 542 28.04 -4.86 0.78
CA PRO A 542 26.65 -4.73 0.37
C PRO A 542 25.92 -3.76 1.29
N ARG A 543 25.17 -2.84 0.69
CA ARG A 543 24.20 -2.00 1.41
C ARG A 543 22.80 -2.35 0.94
N PHE A 544 21.84 -2.12 1.83
CA PHE A 544 20.44 -2.34 1.52
C PHE A 544 19.67 -1.06 1.78
N ALA A 545 18.94 -0.59 0.77
CA ALA A 545 17.90 0.39 0.95
C ALA A 545 16.79 -0.25 1.76
N ALA A 546 16.42 0.39 2.86
CA ALA A 546 15.53 -0.12 3.87
C ALA A 546 14.34 0.82 4.04
N SER A 547 13.15 0.26 4.19
CA SER A 547 11.95 0.97 4.64
C SER A 547 11.37 0.19 5.81
N MET A 548 11.19 0.86 6.94
CA MET A 548 10.71 0.29 8.17
C MET A 548 9.42 1.00 8.59
N HIS A 549 8.39 0.22 8.89
CA HIS A 549 7.12 0.71 9.41
C HIS A 549 6.84 0.00 10.72
N THR A 550 6.90 0.73 11.83
CA THR A 550 6.66 0.18 13.18
C THR A 550 5.37 0.72 13.73
N ARG A 551 4.56 -0.17 14.29
CA ARG A 551 3.47 0.15 15.20
C ARG A 551 3.80 -0.44 16.55
N MET A 552 3.68 0.34 17.61
CA MET A 552 4.00 -0.12 18.95
C MET A 552 3.10 0.48 20.00
N GLY A 553 2.84 -0.28 21.05
CA GLY A 553 2.45 0.29 22.32
C GLY A 553 3.71 0.64 23.09
N LEU A 554 3.89 1.92 23.43
CA LEU A 554 5.00 2.43 24.21
C LEU A 554 4.51 2.76 25.62
N TYR A 555 5.06 2.08 26.61
CA TYR A 555 4.78 2.30 28.02
C TYR A 555 5.92 3.11 28.65
N ILE A 556 5.59 4.27 29.20
CA ILE A 556 6.54 5.09 29.95
C ILE A 556 5.95 5.32 31.34
N PRO A 557 6.54 4.81 32.42
CA PRO A 557 6.00 4.97 33.76
C PRO A 557 6.38 6.32 34.38
N ARG A 558 6.12 7.41 33.64
CA ARG A 558 6.34 8.78 34.05
C ARG A 558 5.23 9.65 33.48
N ASP A 559 4.83 10.64 34.26
CA ASP A 559 3.88 11.63 33.81
C ASP A 559 4.60 12.81 33.15
N GLY A 560 3.88 13.52 32.27
CA GLY A 560 4.36 14.71 31.58
C GLY A 560 4.82 14.44 30.15
N GLU A 561 5.36 15.47 29.52
CA GLU A 561 5.80 15.40 28.12
C GLU A 561 7.02 14.50 27.97
N GLN A 562 6.94 13.52 27.07
CA GLN A 562 8.04 12.63 26.72
C GLN A 562 8.31 12.75 25.22
N THR A 563 9.54 13.07 24.85
CA THR A 563 9.93 13.19 23.44
C THR A 563 10.29 11.83 22.89
N VAL A 564 9.53 11.36 21.90
CA VAL A 564 9.87 10.19 21.11
C VAL A 564 10.46 10.66 19.80
N SER A 565 11.64 10.15 19.43
CA SER A 565 12.32 10.51 18.18
C SER A 565 12.83 9.29 17.43
N VAL A 566 12.95 9.45 16.11
CA VAL A 566 13.64 8.52 15.22
C VAL A 566 14.89 9.21 14.69
N SER A 567 16.03 8.51 14.72
CA SER A 567 17.29 9.06 14.24
C SER A 567 17.21 9.47 12.76
N ASP A 568 17.85 10.59 12.41
CA ASP A 568 17.86 11.13 11.04
C ASP A 568 18.39 10.07 10.05
N PRO A 569 17.58 9.65 9.06
CA PRO A 569 18.02 8.70 8.07
C PRO A 569 19.03 9.28 7.05
N GLY A 570 19.14 10.60 6.93
CA GLY A 570 19.93 11.34 5.94
C GLY A 570 19.07 12.14 4.94
N PRO A 571 19.68 12.95 4.06
CA PRO A 571 18.99 14.00 3.30
C PRO A 571 17.98 13.52 2.23
N GLU A 572 18.08 12.28 1.76
CA GLU A 572 17.17 11.74 0.73
C GLU A 572 16.06 10.84 1.29
N ARG A 573 15.81 10.92 2.59
CA ARG A 573 15.13 9.86 3.32
C ARG A 573 14.07 10.41 4.26
N THR A 574 13.01 9.63 4.40
CA THR A 574 11.86 9.99 5.24
C THR A 574 11.92 9.29 6.57
N ALA A 575 11.70 10.03 7.64
CA ALA A 575 11.27 9.49 8.93
C ALA A 575 9.99 10.20 9.37
N SER A 576 9.12 9.50 10.08
CA SER A 576 7.94 10.11 10.71
C SER A 576 7.64 9.41 12.03
N VAL A 577 7.08 10.15 12.98
CA VAL A 577 6.53 9.62 14.24
C VAL A 577 5.16 10.25 14.41
N SER A 578 4.15 9.44 14.71
CA SER A 578 2.77 9.90 14.87
C SER A 578 2.01 9.00 15.85
N PRO A 579 0.87 9.45 16.39
CA PRO A 579 -0.04 8.53 17.07
C PRO A 579 -0.49 7.44 16.11
N TYR A 580 -0.63 6.23 16.62
CA TYR A 580 -1.06 5.11 15.78
C TYR A 580 -2.56 5.26 15.43
N ALA A 581 -2.84 5.51 14.15
CA ALA A 581 -4.20 5.51 13.61
C ALA A 581 -4.74 4.07 13.46
N VAL A 582 -5.15 3.47 14.57
CA VAL A 582 -5.84 2.16 14.59
C VAL A 582 -7.07 2.22 13.68
N HIS A 583 -7.37 1.17 12.92
CA HIS A 583 -8.57 1.21 12.07
C HIS A 583 -9.86 1.27 12.94
N PRO A 584 -10.85 2.16 12.66
CA PRO A 584 -12.03 2.32 13.52
C PRO A 584 -12.82 1.03 13.77
N GLN A 585 -12.86 0.14 12.78
CA GLN A 585 -13.54 -1.17 12.89
C GLN A 585 -12.93 -2.09 13.96
N TRP A 586 -11.72 -1.80 14.45
CA TRP A 586 -11.08 -2.58 15.50
C TRP A 586 -11.42 -2.09 16.90
N LEU A 587 -12.09 -0.93 17.02
CA LEU A 587 -12.41 -0.27 18.29
C LEU A 587 -13.87 -0.43 18.74
N LYS A 588 -14.69 -1.14 17.96
CA LYS A 588 -16.15 -1.21 18.17
C LYS A 588 -16.59 -1.78 19.53
N ASP A 589 -15.72 -2.51 20.21
CA ASP A 589 -16.00 -3.11 21.51
C ASP A 589 -15.45 -2.28 22.70
N ASP A 590 -14.67 -1.23 22.44
CA ASP A 590 -13.87 -0.48 23.45
C ASP A 590 -14.31 0.99 23.61
N THR A 591 -15.51 1.38 23.18
CA THR A 591 -15.90 2.79 22.98
C THR A 591 -16.05 3.66 24.24
N ASP A 592 -15.96 3.11 25.45
CA ASP A 592 -16.61 3.74 26.61
C ASP A 592 -15.70 4.37 27.67
N ALA A 593 -14.38 4.50 27.47
CA ALA A 593 -13.51 5.13 28.49
C ALA A 593 -12.34 5.95 27.92
N GLY A 594 -12.63 7.07 27.25
CA GLY A 594 -11.61 8.11 27.03
C GLY A 594 -11.21 8.80 28.34
N PHE A 595 -9.98 9.28 28.44
CA PHE A 595 -9.57 10.11 29.57
C PHE A 595 -10.27 11.48 29.52
N THR A 596 -10.65 12.02 30.68
CA THR A 596 -11.34 13.33 30.76
C THR A 596 -10.41 14.53 30.59
N ASP A 597 -9.12 14.34 30.85
CA ASP A 597 -8.11 15.38 30.62
C ASP A 597 -7.58 15.25 29.20
N THR A 598 -7.63 16.32 28.41
CA THR A 598 -7.20 16.31 27.01
C THR A 598 -5.96 17.19 26.88
N ALA A 599 -4.81 16.59 26.61
CA ALA A 599 -3.57 17.31 26.35
C ALA A 599 -3.39 17.60 24.86
N LYS A 600 -2.55 18.58 24.51
CA LYS A 600 -2.27 18.97 23.12
C LYS A 600 -0.81 18.65 22.78
N TYR A 601 -0.56 18.07 21.62
CA TYR A 601 0.80 17.84 21.12
C TYR A 601 0.91 18.00 19.59
N PHE A 602 2.13 18.14 19.09
CA PHE A 602 2.40 18.50 17.71
C PHE A 602 3.16 17.40 16.96
N VAL A 603 2.73 17.13 15.73
CA VAL A 603 3.36 16.21 14.78
C VAL A 603 3.84 17.02 13.58
N ASP A 604 5.16 17.19 13.45
CA ASP A 604 5.75 17.80 12.26
C ASP A 604 5.64 16.82 11.08
N THR A 605 4.96 17.24 10.02
CA THR A 605 4.74 16.42 8.83
C THR A 605 5.76 16.67 7.72
N ASP A 606 6.67 17.62 7.94
CA ASP A 606 7.70 17.98 6.96
C ASP A 606 9.11 18.00 7.58
N PRO A 607 9.59 16.85 8.11
CA PRO A 607 10.92 16.77 8.71
C PRO A 607 12.04 17.01 7.68
N ILE A 608 11.79 16.74 6.40
CA ILE A 608 12.77 16.96 5.32
C ILE A 608 12.96 18.46 5.10
N LEU A 609 11.90 19.25 4.94
CA LEU A 609 12.05 20.71 4.80
C LEU A 609 12.51 21.36 6.11
N SER A 610 12.14 20.81 7.27
CA SER A 610 12.59 21.35 8.56
C SER A 610 14.04 20.99 8.89
N GLY A 611 14.62 19.98 8.23
CA GLY A 611 15.97 19.47 8.49
C GLY A 611 16.14 18.86 9.89
N LYS A 612 15.04 18.53 10.56
CA LYS A 612 15.03 18.01 11.94
C LYS A 612 14.73 16.53 11.93
N ALA A 613 15.32 15.81 12.89
CA ALA A 613 14.92 14.44 13.18
C ALA A 613 13.42 14.38 13.53
N ALA A 614 12.71 13.40 12.97
CA ALA A 614 11.30 13.19 13.26
C ALA A 614 11.12 12.93 14.76
N SER A 615 10.42 13.83 15.44
CA SER A 615 10.23 13.78 16.88
C SER A 615 8.87 14.34 17.28
N VAL A 616 8.27 13.76 18.31
CA VAL A 616 6.98 14.16 18.87
C VAL A 616 7.06 14.14 20.39
N GLY A 617 6.66 15.25 21.03
CA GLY A 617 6.47 15.35 22.47
C GLY A 617 5.09 14.88 22.87
N PHE A 618 4.97 13.64 23.34
CA PHE A 618 3.69 13.07 23.74
C PHE A 618 3.42 13.35 25.22
N PRO A 619 2.18 13.70 25.60
CA PRO A 619 1.77 13.74 26.99
C PRO A 619 1.61 12.30 27.50
N TYR A 620 2.37 11.92 28.53
CA TYR A 620 2.20 10.63 29.21
C TYR A 620 1.57 10.80 30.58
N ARG A 621 0.78 9.80 30.98
CA ARG A 621 0.13 9.68 32.29
C ARG A 621 0.46 8.35 32.96
N SER A 622 1.70 7.90 32.81
CA SER A 622 2.11 6.55 33.21
C SER A 622 1.26 5.44 32.57
N THR A 623 0.79 5.70 31.35
CA THR A 623 -0.07 4.82 30.54
C THR A 623 0.66 4.30 29.30
N LEU A 624 0.03 3.33 28.63
CA LEU A 624 0.44 2.87 27.31
C LEU A 624 -0.03 3.88 26.27
N LYS A 625 0.87 4.37 25.41
CA LYS A 625 0.49 5.15 24.21
C LYS A 625 0.77 4.34 22.96
N LYS A 626 -0.22 4.23 22.06
CA LYS A 626 -0.04 3.56 20.77
C LYS A 626 0.56 4.57 19.78
N ILE A 627 1.75 4.27 19.28
CA ILE A 627 2.49 5.12 18.34
C ILE A 627 2.84 4.34 17.08
N GLU A 628 2.97 5.07 15.98
CA GLU A 628 3.57 4.55 14.76
C GLU A 628 4.79 5.37 14.36
N ALA A 629 5.77 4.69 13.77
CA ALA A 629 6.99 5.30 13.28
C ALA A 629 7.36 4.73 11.93
N ARG A 630 7.85 5.60 11.05
CA ARG A 630 8.41 5.22 9.75
C ARG A 630 9.83 5.69 9.65
N TRP A 631 10.61 4.90 8.94
CA TRP A 631 11.99 5.21 8.64
C TRP A 631 12.35 4.60 7.30
N ALA A 632 12.88 5.39 6.39
CA ALA A 632 13.46 4.90 5.15
C ALA A 632 14.94 5.27 5.16
N GLY A 633 15.84 4.33 4.88
CA GLY A 633 17.26 4.62 4.82
C GLY A 633 18.06 3.53 4.15
N SER A 634 19.33 3.37 4.50
CA SER A 634 20.13 2.21 4.10
C SER A 634 20.84 1.67 5.31
N ILE A 635 20.84 0.35 5.41
CA ILE A 635 21.47 -0.43 6.49
C ILE A 635 22.53 -1.36 5.89
N ALA A 636 23.43 -1.84 6.74
CA ALA A 636 24.48 -2.78 6.34
C ALA A 636 23.98 -4.24 6.40
N GLU A 637 23.04 -4.52 7.31
CA GLU A 637 22.45 -5.83 7.49
C GLU A 637 21.46 -6.18 6.37
N GLY A 638 21.40 -7.45 5.97
CA GLY A 638 20.51 -7.89 4.91
C GLY A 638 20.64 -9.38 4.59
N ILE A 639 20.08 -9.78 3.45
CA ILE A 639 20.30 -11.13 2.90
C ILE A 639 21.23 -10.99 1.70
N THR A 640 22.35 -11.69 1.74
CA THR A 640 23.39 -11.62 0.68
C THR A 640 23.49 -12.94 -0.06
N GLY A 641 24.01 -12.93 -1.28
CA GLY A 641 24.18 -14.13 -2.09
C GLY A 641 23.69 -13.90 -3.51
N ASN A 642 23.57 -14.99 -4.26
CA ASN A 642 23.10 -14.96 -5.64
C ASN A 642 22.01 -16.02 -5.81
N ALA A 643 20.92 -15.64 -6.48
CA ALA A 643 19.88 -16.56 -6.89
C ALA A 643 19.78 -16.53 -8.41
N ALA A 644 19.59 -17.69 -9.01
CA ALA A 644 19.44 -17.84 -10.45
C ALA A 644 18.28 -18.80 -10.77
N MET A 645 17.52 -18.46 -11.80
CA MET A 645 16.54 -19.34 -12.43
C MET A 645 17.24 -20.25 -13.43
N THR A 646 16.95 -21.54 -13.33
CA THR A 646 17.37 -22.58 -14.27
C THR A 646 16.13 -23.26 -14.85
N PRO A 647 16.25 -24.03 -15.95
CA PRO A 647 15.15 -24.86 -16.43
C PRO A 647 14.60 -25.84 -15.36
N GLY A 648 15.43 -26.23 -14.38
CA GLY A 648 15.06 -27.12 -13.28
C GLY A 648 14.43 -26.42 -12.06
N GLY A 649 14.26 -25.10 -12.08
CA GLY A 649 13.76 -24.31 -10.95
C GLY A 649 14.76 -23.28 -10.44
N ILE A 650 14.72 -22.98 -9.15
CA ILE A 650 15.60 -22.00 -8.51
C ILE A 650 16.92 -22.64 -8.05
N SER A 651 18.01 -21.88 -8.14
CA SER A 651 19.36 -22.29 -7.75
C SER A 651 20.13 -21.11 -7.14
N GLY A 652 21.33 -21.40 -6.61
CA GLY A 652 22.21 -20.41 -5.99
C GLY A 652 22.18 -20.48 -4.47
N THR A 653 22.89 -19.56 -3.82
CA THR A 653 23.08 -19.58 -2.37
C THR A 653 22.73 -18.23 -1.76
N LEU A 654 22.00 -18.23 -0.65
CA LEU A 654 21.69 -17.04 0.13
C LEU A 654 22.18 -17.18 1.56
N THR A 655 22.60 -16.08 2.17
CA THR A 655 23.10 -16.01 3.56
C THR A 655 22.31 -14.97 4.33
N ASN A 656 21.74 -15.36 5.47
CA ASN A 656 21.07 -14.45 6.38
C ASN A 656 22.11 -13.63 7.16
N LYS A 657 22.19 -12.32 6.90
CA LYS A 657 23.05 -11.36 7.63
C LYS A 657 22.21 -10.26 8.28
N LEU A 658 20.98 -10.57 8.71
CA LEU A 658 20.10 -9.62 9.39
C LEU A 658 20.44 -9.44 10.88
N GLY A 659 21.42 -10.19 11.41
CA GLY A 659 21.78 -10.17 12.83
C GLY A 659 20.81 -10.94 13.72
N ARG A 660 19.85 -11.68 13.12
CA ARG A 660 18.75 -12.35 13.83
C ARG A 660 18.40 -13.68 13.18
N ASP A 661 17.97 -14.63 14.00
CA ASP A 661 17.36 -15.85 13.50
C ASP A 661 16.01 -15.53 12.86
N LEU A 662 15.75 -16.14 11.72
CA LEU A 662 14.48 -16.02 11.01
C LEU A 662 13.67 -17.29 11.19
N SER A 663 12.36 -17.11 11.27
CA SER A 663 11.34 -18.15 11.31
C SER A 663 10.33 -17.91 10.19
N ASN A 664 9.64 -18.97 9.78
CA ASN A 664 8.59 -18.93 8.77
C ASN A 664 9.03 -18.19 7.49
N VAL A 665 10.10 -18.69 6.86
CA VAL A 665 10.73 -18.05 5.71
C VAL A 665 10.02 -18.51 4.43
N TYR A 666 9.45 -17.58 3.68
CA TYR A 666 8.84 -17.78 2.37
C TYR A 666 9.69 -17.13 1.29
N LEU A 667 10.12 -17.90 0.30
CA LEU A 667 10.85 -17.44 -0.87
C LEU A 667 9.90 -17.50 -2.07
N ALA A 668 9.38 -16.35 -2.47
CA ALA A 668 8.44 -16.20 -3.57
C ALA A 668 9.12 -15.64 -4.81
N PHE A 669 8.92 -16.27 -5.97
CA PHE A 669 9.51 -15.84 -7.23
C PHE A 669 8.66 -16.29 -8.41
N SER A 670 8.79 -15.60 -9.54
CA SER A 670 8.17 -16.02 -10.79
C SER A 670 9.19 -16.79 -11.64
N SER A 671 8.87 -18.01 -12.08
CA SER A 671 9.74 -18.72 -13.04
C SER A 671 9.75 -18.09 -14.43
N GLY A 672 8.88 -17.08 -14.67
CA GLY A 672 8.78 -16.38 -15.94
C GLY A 672 8.02 -17.17 -16.99
N TRP A 673 8.16 -16.76 -18.25
CA TRP A 673 7.58 -17.49 -19.38
C TRP A 673 8.53 -18.61 -19.81
N VAL A 674 8.07 -19.85 -19.72
CA VAL A 674 8.76 -20.98 -20.34
C VAL A 674 7.99 -21.30 -21.62
N ASP A 675 8.63 -21.06 -22.78
CA ASP A 675 8.12 -21.44 -24.09
C ASP A 675 8.15 -22.97 -24.24
N ALA A 676 7.29 -23.66 -23.50
CA ALA A 676 7.16 -25.11 -23.47
C ALA A 676 6.19 -25.63 -24.54
N GLY A 677 6.15 -24.99 -25.72
CA GLY A 677 5.50 -25.50 -26.94
C GLY A 677 3.97 -25.68 -26.94
N GLU A 678 3.28 -25.83 -25.79
CA GLU A 678 1.89 -26.30 -25.81
C GLU A 678 0.89 -25.58 -24.89
N ARG A 679 1.29 -24.69 -23.98
CA ARG A 679 0.33 -23.76 -23.31
C ARG A 679 1.08 -22.66 -22.57
N ARG A 680 0.73 -21.40 -22.88
CA ARG A 680 1.10 -20.20 -22.11
C ARG A 680 0.39 -20.24 -20.76
N SER A 681 0.92 -21.00 -19.80
CA SER A 681 0.39 -21.02 -18.45
C SER A 681 0.82 -19.74 -17.73
N SER A 682 -0.15 -18.90 -17.41
CA SER A 682 0.06 -17.70 -16.61
C SER A 682 0.53 -18.03 -15.19
N THR A 683 0.50 -19.27 -14.70
CA THR A 683 0.62 -19.57 -13.26
C THR A 683 2.00 -20.05 -12.78
N ASN A 684 3.03 -19.31 -13.16
CA ASN A 684 4.44 -19.67 -12.94
C ASN A 684 5.07 -19.08 -11.67
N ASP A 685 4.26 -18.54 -10.77
CA ASP A 685 4.72 -18.05 -9.46
C ASP A 685 4.85 -19.23 -8.50
N LEU A 686 5.99 -19.32 -7.82
CA LEU A 686 6.38 -20.42 -6.95
C LEU A 686 6.72 -19.87 -5.56
N ILE A 687 6.46 -20.67 -4.53
CA ILE A 687 6.85 -20.36 -3.15
C ILE A 687 7.59 -21.57 -2.57
N LEU A 688 8.80 -21.32 -2.05
CA LEU A 688 9.56 -22.22 -1.20
C LEU A 688 9.45 -21.74 0.25
N PHE A 689 8.98 -22.59 1.15
CA PHE A 689 8.91 -22.35 2.58
C PHE A 689 10.00 -23.12 3.32
N ILE A 690 10.69 -22.42 4.22
CA ILE A 690 11.73 -22.93 5.10
C ILE A 690 11.35 -22.55 6.54
N PRO A 691 11.18 -23.52 7.47
CA PRO A 691 10.69 -23.21 8.82
C PRO A 691 11.60 -22.27 9.62
N ASN A 692 12.93 -22.43 9.51
CA ASN A 692 13.91 -21.69 10.28
C ASN A 692 15.16 -21.39 9.45
N TRP A 693 15.73 -20.20 9.63
CA TRP A 693 16.98 -19.80 8.99
C TRP A 693 17.85 -19.00 9.97
N LYS A 694 18.90 -19.65 10.48
CA LYS A 694 19.81 -19.09 11.49
C LYS A 694 20.59 -17.89 10.97
N ASN A 695 20.88 -16.94 11.85
CA ASN A 695 21.76 -15.82 11.53
C ASN A 695 23.15 -16.32 11.11
N GLY A 696 23.70 -15.75 10.05
CA GLY A 696 24.98 -16.14 9.46
C GLY A 696 24.93 -17.42 8.62
N ALA A 697 23.84 -18.21 8.65
CA ALA A 697 23.76 -19.45 7.90
C ALA A 697 23.50 -19.20 6.40
N THR A 698 24.16 -20.00 5.57
CA THR A 698 23.96 -20.03 4.12
C THR A 698 23.06 -21.21 3.74
N ILE A 699 22.05 -20.96 2.92
CA ILE A 699 21.19 -21.99 2.31
C ILE A 699 21.51 -22.10 0.82
N ASP A 700 21.44 -23.32 0.29
CA ASP A 700 21.47 -23.59 -1.15
C ASP A 700 20.03 -23.77 -1.64
N LEU A 701 19.57 -22.88 -2.53
CA LEU A 701 18.18 -22.83 -2.97
C LEU A 701 17.77 -24.06 -3.76
N GLY A 702 18.67 -24.64 -4.55
CA GLY A 702 18.37 -25.84 -5.34
C GLY A 702 18.23 -27.06 -4.43
N VAL A 703 19.13 -27.19 -3.46
CA VAL A 703 19.09 -28.26 -2.45
C VAL A 703 17.82 -28.14 -1.61
N GLU A 704 17.51 -26.97 -1.07
CA GLU A 704 16.33 -26.77 -0.22
C GLU A 704 15.02 -26.96 -0.97
N ALA A 705 14.94 -26.56 -2.26
CA ALA A 705 13.80 -26.84 -3.12
C ALA A 705 13.65 -28.34 -3.45
N SER A 706 14.75 -29.07 -3.66
CA SER A 706 14.71 -30.51 -3.95
C SER A 706 14.25 -31.37 -2.76
N LYS A 707 14.54 -30.91 -1.53
CA LYS A 707 14.09 -31.56 -0.29
C LYS A 707 12.63 -31.25 0.05
N ALA A 708 12.09 -30.19 -0.54
CA ALA A 708 10.79 -29.68 -0.18
C ALA A 708 9.66 -30.57 -0.70
N LYS A 709 8.61 -30.70 0.12
CA LYS A 709 7.40 -31.43 -0.25
C LYS A 709 6.42 -30.49 -0.95
N PRO A 710 5.62 -30.96 -1.92
CA PRO A 710 4.55 -30.14 -2.50
C PRO A 710 3.43 -29.86 -1.48
N VAL A 711 2.65 -28.81 -1.72
CA VAL A 711 1.52 -28.42 -0.86
C VAL A 711 0.31 -29.30 -1.21
N ILE A 712 0.16 -30.45 -0.54
CA ILE A 712 -0.93 -31.40 -0.82
C ILE A 712 -2.12 -31.21 0.15
N GLY A 713 -2.90 -30.14 0.01
CA GLY A 713 -4.13 -29.94 0.79
C GLY A 713 -3.97 -30.06 2.33
N ILE A 714 -5.08 -30.29 3.06
CA ILE A 714 -5.10 -30.33 4.53
C ILE A 714 -4.33 -31.54 5.10
N ASN A 715 -4.22 -32.63 4.33
CA ASN A 715 -3.57 -33.88 4.75
C ASN A 715 -2.10 -34.01 4.29
N GLY A 716 -1.59 -33.02 3.56
CA GLY A 716 -0.24 -33.01 3.01
C GLY A 716 0.75 -32.23 3.87
N ALA A 717 1.95 -32.02 3.31
CA ALA A 717 2.94 -31.14 3.92
C ALA A 717 2.41 -29.70 3.88
N SER A 718 2.07 -29.16 5.04
CA SER A 718 1.71 -27.76 5.22
C SER A 718 2.76 -27.06 6.08
N PRO A 719 3.00 -25.76 5.88
CA PRO A 719 3.78 -24.98 6.82
C PRO A 719 3.27 -25.22 8.26
N GLY A 720 4.18 -25.59 9.16
CA GLY A 720 3.88 -25.74 10.60
C GLY A 720 3.45 -27.15 11.02
N SER A 721 3.22 -28.06 10.08
CA SER A 721 3.00 -29.49 10.37
C SER A 721 4.28 -30.28 10.69
N GLY A 722 5.45 -29.63 10.68
CA GLY A 722 6.75 -30.23 10.99
C GLY A 722 7.95 -29.36 10.59
N THR A 723 9.13 -29.97 10.49
CA THR A 723 10.40 -29.31 10.10
C THR A 723 10.70 -29.38 8.60
N SER A 724 9.78 -29.91 7.79
CA SER A 724 9.99 -30.08 6.35
C SER A 724 9.81 -28.76 5.59
N ASN A 725 10.65 -28.54 4.59
CA ASN A 725 10.43 -27.48 3.60
C ASN A 725 9.22 -27.81 2.73
N VAL A 726 8.59 -26.78 2.18
CA VAL A 726 7.43 -26.91 1.30
C VAL A 726 7.65 -26.09 0.03
N TYR A 727 7.42 -26.67 -1.16
CA TYR A 727 7.68 -26.00 -2.44
C TYR A 727 6.59 -26.33 -3.45
N ASP A 728 5.89 -25.32 -3.94
CA ASP A 728 4.81 -25.50 -4.91
C ASP A 728 4.47 -24.19 -5.64
N ARG A 729 3.56 -24.28 -6.62
CA ARG A 729 2.98 -23.14 -7.32
C ARG A 729 2.03 -22.36 -6.42
N LEU A 730 2.02 -21.04 -6.61
CA LEU A 730 1.11 -20.15 -5.93
C LEU A 730 -0.35 -20.39 -6.33
N MET A 731 -0.59 -20.53 -7.63
CA MET A 731 -1.90 -20.82 -8.20
C MET A 731 -1.82 -21.95 -9.22
N PRO A 732 -1.81 -23.23 -8.82
CA PRO A 732 -1.89 -24.29 -9.82
C PRO A 732 -3.22 -24.19 -10.60
N ALA A 733 -3.27 -24.78 -11.80
CA ALA A 733 -4.51 -24.84 -12.58
C ALA A 733 -5.60 -25.64 -11.84
N THR A 734 -5.18 -26.56 -10.97
CA THR A 734 -6.02 -27.36 -10.06
C THR A 734 -6.34 -26.58 -8.78
N THR A 735 -7.28 -27.08 -7.98
CA THR A 735 -7.68 -26.48 -6.70
C THR A 735 -6.69 -26.71 -5.56
N ASP A 736 -5.45 -27.15 -5.84
CA ASP A 736 -4.41 -27.46 -4.85
C ASP A 736 -3.35 -26.34 -4.73
N GLY A 737 -2.22 -26.59 -4.07
CA GLY A 737 -1.12 -25.63 -3.97
C GLY A 737 -1.27 -24.57 -2.88
N TRP A 738 -0.45 -23.52 -2.99
CA TRP A 738 -0.37 -22.46 -1.97
C TRP A 738 -1.62 -21.62 -1.86
N SER A 739 -2.34 -21.30 -2.95
CA SER A 739 -3.59 -20.55 -2.87
C SER A 739 -4.64 -21.28 -2.03
N LYS A 740 -4.73 -22.62 -2.17
CA LYS A 740 -5.59 -23.45 -1.30
C LYS A 740 -5.12 -23.43 0.15
N TYR A 741 -3.82 -23.46 0.43
CA TYR A 741 -3.33 -23.37 1.82
C TYR A 741 -3.57 -21.99 2.43
N LEU A 742 -3.33 -20.93 1.66
CA LEU A 742 -3.39 -19.54 2.10
C LEU A 742 -4.83 -19.00 2.17
N LEU A 743 -5.77 -19.58 1.43
CA LEU A 743 -7.18 -19.19 1.44
C LEU A 743 -8.11 -20.30 1.94
N GLY A 744 -7.62 -21.52 2.10
CA GLY A 744 -8.37 -22.63 2.68
C GLY A 744 -8.58 -22.40 4.17
N ASP A 745 -9.72 -22.85 4.68
CA ASP A 745 -10.17 -22.67 6.07
C ASP A 745 -10.64 -21.25 6.44
N PHE A 746 -10.75 -20.33 5.47
CA PHE A 746 -11.53 -19.12 5.64
C PHE A 746 -13.03 -19.46 5.61
N SER A 747 -13.54 -20.11 6.64
CA SER A 747 -14.99 -20.20 6.83
C SER A 747 -15.49 -18.81 7.25
N GLY A 748 -16.41 -18.23 6.49
CA GLY A 748 -16.93 -16.87 6.71
C GLY A 748 -17.62 -16.63 8.07
N THR A 749 -17.80 -17.67 8.88
CA THR A 749 -18.39 -17.60 10.21
C THR A 749 -17.42 -17.11 11.30
N PHE A 750 -16.11 -17.19 11.08
CA PHE A 750 -15.11 -16.84 12.10
C PHE A 750 -14.26 -15.64 11.68
N GLY A 751 -14.10 -14.67 12.58
CA GLY A 751 -13.24 -13.51 12.35
C GLY A 751 -11.78 -13.90 12.09
N GLY A 752 -11.01 -13.03 11.44
CA GLY A 752 -9.61 -13.30 11.04
C GLY A 752 -8.68 -13.72 12.18
N GLU A 753 -9.02 -13.44 13.43
CA GLU A 753 -8.27 -13.97 14.58
C GLU A 753 -8.31 -15.49 14.69
N VAL A 754 -9.41 -16.15 14.32
CA VAL A 754 -9.52 -17.61 14.37
C VAL A 754 -8.68 -18.24 13.26
N TYR A 755 -8.50 -17.52 12.15
CA TYR A 755 -7.76 -17.98 10.98
C TYR A 755 -6.29 -18.30 11.30
N ASP A 756 -5.61 -17.42 12.05
CA ASP A 756 -4.20 -17.65 12.45
C ASP A 756 -4.04 -18.41 13.78
N LYS A 757 -5.13 -18.61 14.56
CA LYS A 757 -5.08 -19.30 15.87
C LYS A 757 -4.97 -20.82 15.79
N GLY A 758 -5.05 -21.41 14.59
CA GLY A 758 -4.97 -22.85 14.33
C GLY A 758 -3.60 -23.47 14.60
N GLN A 759 -3.23 -23.62 15.87
CA GLN A 759 -2.27 -24.55 16.48
C GLN A 759 -0.77 -24.54 16.08
N SER A 760 -0.32 -23.94 14.98
CA SER A 760 1.08 -24.10 14.53
C SER A 760 2.01 -22.91 14.80
N GLY A 761 1.49 -21.80 15.31
CA GLY A 761 2.27 -20.56 15.47
C GLY A 761 2.69 -19.92 14.13
N ILE A 762 2.14 -20.39 13.01
CA ILE A 762 2.39 -19.84 11.67
C ILE A 762 1.27 -18.89 11.29
N LEU A 763 1.64 -17.67 10.97
CA LEU A 763 0.74 -16.65 10.46
C LEU A 763 0.58 -16.83 8.95
N ARG A 764 -0.56 -17.37 8.51
CA ARG A 764 -0.92 -17.52 7.09
C ARG A 764 -1.24 -16.16 6.46
N THR A 765 -1.73 -15.23 7.27
CA THR A 765 -2.04 -13.85 6.87
C THR A 765 -0.82 -13.09 6.34
N PHE A 766 0.39 -13.37 6.84
CA PHE A 766 1.59 -12.67 6.40
C PHE A 766 1.94 -12.90 4.91
N PRO A 767 2.16 -14.14 4.43
CA PRO A 767 2.38 -14.37 3.01
C PRO A 767 1.15 -14.03 2.15
N LEU A 768 -0.07 -14.16 2.68
CA LEU A 768 -1.29 -13.76 1.97
C LEU A 768 -1.35 -12.25 1.73
N MET A 769 -1.09 -11.41 2.74
CA MET A 769 -1.01 -9.95 2.56
C MET A 769 0.19 -9.55 1.69
N GLY A 770 1.30 -10.26 1.81
CA GLY A 770 2.50 -10.04 1.01
C GLY A 770 2.29 -10.29 -0.48
N LEU A 771 1.51 -11.31 -0.83
CA LEU A 771 1.33 -11.79 -2.20
C LEU A 771 -0.11 -11.68 -2.68
N VAL A 772 -0.90 -10.77 -2.11
CA VAL A 772 -2.35 -10.68 -2.37
C VAL A 772 -2.67 -10.62 -3.86
N ASP A 773 -1.92 -9.85 -4.65
CA ASP A 773 -2.19 -9.74 -6.10
C ASP A 773 -1.68 -10.93 -6.90
N ARG A 774 -0.93 -11.85 -6.29
CA ARG A 774 -0.42 -13.06 -6.93
C ARG A 774 -1.17 -14.34 -6.55
N VAL A 775 -1.86 -14.34 -5.41
CA VAL A 775 -2.65 -15.48 -4.92
C VAL A 775 -3.93 -15.70 -5.75
N GLY A 776 -4.45 -14.64 -6.37
CA GLY A 776 -5.69 -14.66 -7.15
C GLY A 776 -6.95 -14.81 -6.29
N PRO A 777 -8.16 -14.66 -6.88
CA PRO A 777 -9.42 -14.81 -6.15
C PRO A 777 -9.62 -16.25 -5.66
N PHE A 778 -10.24 -16.40 -4.49
CA PHE A 778 -10.68 -17.71 -4.02
C PHE A 778 -11.71 -18.30 -4.97
N ARG A 779 -11.54 -19.57 -5.33
CA ARG A 779 -12.51 -20.32 -6.13
C ARG A 779 -13.34 -21.19 -5.20
N ARG A 780 -14.67 -21.02 -5.24
CA ARG A 780 -15.59 -21.90 -4.53
C ARG A 780 -15.44 -23.34 -5.03
N ALA A 781 -15.24 -24.29 -4.11
CA ALA A 781 -15.24 -25.71 -4.45
C ALA A 781 -16.64 -26.13 -4.89
N GLN A 782 -16.72 -26.96 -5.94
CA GLN A 782 -17.99 -27.42 -6.49
C GLN A 782 -18.78 -28.19 -5.41
N GLY A 783 -20.01 -27.74 -5.13
CA GLY A 783 -20.93 -28.40 -4.19
C GLY A 783 -20.83 -27.97 -2.72
N ASN A 784 -19.96 -27.02 -2.37
CA ASN A 784 -19.96 -26.45 -1.01
C ASN A 784 -20.84 -25.19 -0.97
N ASP A 785 -21.73 -25.04 0.01
CA ASP A 785 -22.59 -23.84 0.19
C ASP A 785 -21.92 -22.66 0.89
N ASP A 786 -20.68 -22.83 1.32
CA ASP A 786 -19.92 -21.77 1.97
C ASP A 786 -19.73 -20.54 1.08
N THR A 787 -19.95 -19.37 1.68
CA THR A 787 -19.70 -18.09 1.04
C THR A 787 -18.20 -17.91 0.82
N ARG A 788 -17.83 -17.32 -0.32
CA ARG A 788 -16.44 -17.01 -0.63
C ARG A 788 -15.92 -15.96 0.37
N PRO A 789 -14.82 -16.21 1.08
CA PRO A 789 -14.20 -15.20 1.92
C PRO A 789 -13.52 -14.15 1.04
N GLU A 790 -13.72 -12.88 1.38
CA GLU A 790 -13.06 -11.76 0.70
C GLU A 790 -12.05 -11.12 1.66
N PRO A 791 -10.73 -11.28 1.44
CA PRO A 791 -9.74 -10.77 2.37
C PRO A 791 -9.76 -9.23 2.39
N ILE A 792 -9.86 -8.65 3.59
CA ILE A 792 -9.77 -7.22 3.85
C ILE A 792 -8.44 -6.93 4.55
N ARG A 793 -7.66 -5.98 4.04
CA ARG A 793 -6.28 -5.69 4.50
C ARG A 793 -6.16 -4.36 5.24
N ARG A 794 -7.09 -4.05 6.14
CA ARG A 794 -7.04 -2.83 6.96
C ARG A 794 -5.74 -2.82 7.76
N GLY A 795 -4.98 -1.72 7.76
CA GLY A 795 -3.66 -1.66 8.38
C GLY A 795 -2.58 -2.48 7.69
N GLY A 796 -2.89 -3.27 6.66
CA GLY A 796 -1.97 -4.28 6.11
C GLY A 796 -1.54 -4.03 4.68
N ARG A 797 -1.86 -2.88 4.09
CA ARG A 797 -1.67 -2.68 2.64
C ARG A 797 -0.22 -2.60 2.22
N GLU A 798 0.62 -2.02 3.07
CA GLU A 798 2.06 -1.88 2.89
C GLU A 798 2.81 -3.22 2.83
N PHE A 799 2.19 -4.31 3.28
CA PHE A 799 2.78 -5.64 3.18
C PHE A 799 2.85 -6.11 1.72
N ASN A 800 2.05 -5.58 0.80
CA ASN A 800 1.99 -6.09 -0.57
C ASN A 800 3.32 -5.89 -1.34
N VAL A 801 3.95 -7.01 -1.71
CA VAL A 801 5.18 -7.13 -2.53
C VAL A 801 4.93 -7.91 -3.82
N SER A 802 3.66 -8.16 -4.16
CA SER A 802 3.24 -8.89 -5.36
C SER A 802 3.86 -8.36 -6.65
N GLN A 803 3.93 -7.04 -6.76
CA GLN A 803 4.50 -6.30 -7.88
C GLN A 803 5.99 -6.58 -8.09
N LEU A 804 6.74 -6.87 -7.02
CA LEU A 804 8.14 -7.24 -7.15
C LEU A 804 8.30 -8.66 -7.71
N VAL A 805 7.46 -9.62 -7.26
CA VAL A 805 7.42 -10.97 -7.85
C VAL A 805 7.03 -10.88 -9.33
N ALA A 806 6.06 -10.03 -9.67
CA ALA A 806 5.65 -9.78 -11.04
C ALA A 806 6.74 -9.12 -11.90
N SER A 807 7.63 -8.32 -11.30
CA SER A 807 8.81 -7.76 -11.97
C SER A 807 10.01 -8.72 -12.05
N GLY A 808 9.83 -9.97 -11.61
CA GLY A 808 10.81 -11.04 -11.77
C GLY A 808 11.86 -11.13 -10.65
N ARG A 809 11.68 -10.42 -9.53
CA ARG A 809 12.55 -10.52 -8.34
C ARG A 809 12.31 -11.83 -7.56
N LEU A 810 13.30 -12.19 -6.75
CA LEU A 810 13.14 -13.15 -5.65
C LEU A 810 12.79 -12.38 -4.38
N ILE A 811 11.67 -12.73 -3.75
CA ILE A 811 11.22 -12.10 -2.51
C ILE A 811 11.36 -13.09 -1.36
N VAL A 812 12.10 -12.69 -0.33
CA VAL A 812 12.19 -13.41 0.94
C VAL A 812 11.29 -12.71 1.96
N MET A 813 10.27 -13.40 2.45
CA MET A 813 9.42 -12.94 3.55
C MET A 813 9.71 -13.79 4.78
N ALA A 814 10.00 -13.19 5.93
CA ALA A 814 10.36 -13.93 7.14
C ALA A 814 9.94 -13.21 8.41
N GLN A 815 9.99 -13.91 9.55
CA GLN A 815 9.65 -13.37 10.87
C GLN A 815 10.83 -13.51 11.83
N ALA A 816 11.15 -12.45 12.56
CA ALA A 816 11.96 -12.52 13.79
C ALA A 816 11.03 -12.28 14.98
N LEU A 817 10.94 -13.27 15.86
CA LEU A 817 10.07 -13.28 17.04
C LEU A 817 10.83 -12.77 18.27
N ASP A 818 10.12 -12.11 19.19
CA ASP A 818 10.66 -11.52 20.43
C ASP A 818 11.91 -10.66 20.22
N ALA A 819 11.96 -9.95 19.09
CA ALA A 819 13.12 -9.17 18.68
C ALA A 819 12.99 -7.70 19.11
N PRO A 820 14.10 -6.98 19.35
CA PRO A 820 14.03 -5.55 19.60
C PRO A 820 13.57 -4.80 18.35
N VAL A 821 12.97 -3.62 18.55
CA VAL A 821 12.57 -2.74 17.45
C VAL A 821 13.81 -2.47 16.59
N PRO A 822 13.78 -2.72 15.27
CA PRO A 822 14.96 -2.54 14.43
C PRO A 822 15.21 -1.07 14.06
N LEU A 823 14.29 -0.16 14.44
CA LEU A 823 14.45 1.27 14.19
C LEU A 823 15.32 1.91 15.27
N PRO A 824 16.15 2.91 14.92
CA PRO A 824 16.96 3.68 15.86
C PRO A 824 16.10 4.73 16.60
N MET A 825 15.14 4.26 17.38
CA MET A 825 14.21 5.08 18.15
C MET A 825 14.74 5.41 19.54
N GLN A 826 14.38 6.59 20.03
CA GLN A 826 14.78 7.10 21.32
C GLN A 826 13.60 7.72 22.07
N VAL A 827 13.65 7.62 23.40
CA VAL A 827 12.76 8.31 24.34
C VAL A 827 13.63 9.25 25.17
N ASN A 828 13.38 10.56 25.05
CA ASN A 828 14.18 11.61 25.68
C ASN A 828 15.69 11.48 25.38
N GLY A 829 16.04 11.09 24.16
CA GLY A 829 17.42 10.88 23.71
C GLY A 829 18.05 9.54 24.16
N GLY A 830 17.38 8.75 25.00
CA GLY A 830 17.84 7.42 25.41
C GLY A 830 17.17 6.30 24.64
N GLY A 831 17.86 5.16 24.47
CA GLY A 831 17.22 3.93 23.99
C GLY A 831 16.22 3.37 25.02
N PHE A 832 15.37 2.44 24.59
CA PHE A 832 14.38 1.78 25.44
C PHE A 832 14.34 0.28 25.18
N GLU A 833 13.85 -0.50 26.14
CA GLU A 833 13.68 -1.95 25.94
C GLU A 833 12.47 -2.17 25.02
N SER A 834 12.64 -3.01 24.01
CA SER A 834 11.56 -3.33 23.09
C SER A 834 11.57 -4.81 22.76
N ARG A 835 10.37 -5.38 22.61
CA ARG A 835 10.17 -6.78 22.26
C ARG A 835 8.94 -6.91 21.38
N GLY A 836 9.05 -7.65 20.29
CA GLY A 836 7.94 -7.74 19.35
C GLY A 836 8.24 -8.64 18.17
N THR A 837 7.39 -8.53 17.16
CA THR A 837 7.56 -9.28 15.90
C THR A 837 8.07 -8.35 14.82
N THR A 838 9.18 -8.74 14.19
CA THR A 838 9.70 -8.07 13.00
C THR A 838 9.43 -8.94 11.78
N TYR A 839 8.61 -8.44 10.87
CA TYR A 839 8.38 -9.02 9.54
C TYR A 839 9.41 -8.47 8.57
N TYR A 840 10.21 -9.32 7.95
CA TYR A 840 11.16 -8.95 6.92
C TYR A 840 10.61 -9.25 5.53
N GLN A 841 10.82 -8.34 4.59
CA GLN A 841 10.57 -8.51 3.16
C GLN A 841 11.81 -8.06 2.39
N VAL A 842 12.59 -9.01 1.87
CA VAL A 842 13.85 -8.73 1.17
C VAL A 842 13.69 -9.02 -0.32
N SER A 843 13.91 -8.01 -1.15
CA SER A 843 13.87 -8.09 -2.60
C SER A 843 15.26 -8.33 -3.16
N LEU A 844 15.50 -9.48 -3.80
CA LEU A 844 16.79 -9.85 -4.36
C LEU A 844 16.72 -9.95 -5.89
N PRO A 845 17.77 -9.50 -6.61
CA PRO A 845 17.91 -9.81 -8.02
C PRO A 845 17.88 -11.31 -8.24
N LEU A 846 17.24 -11.73 -9.33
CA LEU A 846 17.15 -13.13 -9.73
C LEU A 846 17.71 -13.23 -11.14
N ASP A 847 18.88 -13.85 -11.28
CA ASP A 847 19.52 -14.03 -12.58
C ASP A 847 18.67 -15.00 -13.43
N ARG A 848 18.37 -14.59 -14.66
CA ARG A 848 17.56 -15.36 -15.62
C ARG A 848 18.33 -15.68 -16.89
N SER A 849 19.63 -15.39 -16.94
CA SER A 849 20.49 -15.60 -18.11
C SER A 849 20.53 -17.05 -18.60
N ALA A 850 20.28 -18.02 -17.71
CA ALA A 850 20.21 -19.44 -18.03
C ALA A 850 18.86 -19.89 -18.63
N LEU A 851 17.80 -19.09 -18.52
CA LEU A 851 16.59 -19.29 -19.30
C LEU A 851 16.88 -18.86 -20.74
N LYS A 852 16.29 -19.54 -21.75
CA LYS A 852 16.58 -19.27 -23.17
C LYS A 852 16.67 -17.77 -23.43
N PRO A 853 17.74 -17.29 -24.08
CA PRO A 853 18.01 -15.87 -24.18
C PRO A 853 16.79 -15.19 -24.79
N VAL A 854 16.36 -14.11 -24.15
CA VAL A 854 15.42 -13.15 -24.73
C VAL A 854 15.91 -12.87 -26.15
N PRO A 855 15.05 -13.01 -27.19
CA PRO A 855 15.45 -12.72 -28.56
C PRO A 855 16.13 -11.36 -28.60
N GLN A 856 17.44 -11.34 -28.87
CA GLN A 856 18.16 -10.08 -28.99
C GLN A 856 17.68 -9.42 -30.28
N THR A 857 16.96 -8.30 -30.14
CA THR A 857 16.68 -7.41 -31.27
C THR A 857 18.01 -7.03 -31.90
N GLN A 858 18.26 -7.46 -33.13
CA GLN A 858 19.45 -7.03 -33.84
C GLN A 858 19.37 -5.51 -34.01
N PRO A 859 20.45 -4.77 -33.69
CA PRO A 859 20.48 -3.35 -33.98
C PRO A 859 20.19 -3.19 -35.47
N THR A 860 19.09 -2.51 -35.79
CA THR A 860 18.75 -2.22 -37.17
C THR A 860 19.92 -1.42 -37.74
N SER A 861 20.68 -2.02 -38.66
CA SER A 861 21.70 -1.32 -39.41
C SER A 861 21.03 -0.09 -40.00
N GLN A 862 21.45 1.11 -39.56
CA GLN A 862 20.90 2.36 -40.10
C GLN A 862 20.91 2.25 -41.62
N PRO A 863 19.78 2.50 -42.31
CA PRO A 863 19.75 2.49 -43.75
C PRO A 863 20.83 3.47 -44.20
N THR A 864 21.90 2.94 -44.79
CA THR A 864 22.97 3.75 -45.34
C THR A 864 22.32 4.55 -46.45
N THR A 865 22.08 5.84 -46.21
CA THR A 865 21.60 6.76 -47.22
C THR A 865 22.64 6.73 -48.33
N LYS A 866 22.38 5.98 -49.40
CA LYS A 866 23.14 6.05 -50.64
C LYS A 866 23.07 7.52 -51.06
N GLY A 867 24.20 8.21 -50.96
CA GLY A 867 24.35 9.58 -51.45
C GLY A 867 23.87 9.60 -52.89
N VAL A 868 22.77 10.30 -53.14
CA VAL A 868 22.35 10.65 -54.49
C VAL A 868 23.43 11.60 -54.99
N GLY A 869 24.30 11.09 -55.86
CA GLY A 869 25.31 11.90 -56.53
C GLY A 869 24.62 13.02 -57.30
N SER A 870 24.94 14.25 -56.95
CA SER A 870 24.64 15.42 -57.76
C SER A 870 25.51 15.38 -59.01
N THR A 871 24.94 15.04 -60.16
CA THR A 871 25.51 15.41 -61.46
C THR A 871 25.31 16.91 -61.67
N GLN A 872 26.42 17.64 -61.78
CA GLN A 872 26.50 18.95 -62.44
C GLN A 872 26.44 18.77 -63.95
#